data_AF-A0AAV7IQC0-F1
#
_entry.id   AF-A0AAV7IQC0-F1
#
_cell.length_a   1.000
_cell.length_b   1.000
_cell.length_c   1.000
_cell.angle_alpha   90.00
_cell.angle_beta   90.00
_cell.angle_gamma   90.00
#
_symmetry.space_group_name_H-M   'P 1'
#
loop_
_entity.id
_entity.type
_entity.pdbx_description
1 polymer ?
#
loop_
_entity_poly.entity_id
_entity_poly.type
_entity_poly.pdbx_seq_one_letter_code
_entity_poly.pdbx_strand_id
1 'polypeptide(L)'
;MAKSNSKYFIILLIITASLITGVIIWLRRWSIPIDDTIRAVQAALNLGSTSLSNGEVDKCTAYQNREDKFAEEQFSGWDNDSDKLSEFALFGVKLLDFCATYNSSYWDNYQKIVTNMVETLIARLEKVNPKKLEFEKAPWGENRFAFFAHVTRFLAMYEYVGEEDYLKWKCHDQLMLMVPTIGRAMRSIELENEEGMNLLYQAVPRLCSNYMFDREEYQRDLDNPNFIKLKKFMSFERVLQERPTTNGIYRDDSWVINGNVPSYSALLRFYNYHERVYQALGFKTPIREIAKSVLEKLMHPTIKYQPLGLVNNHGEVFNDRSYWGIVPSANGVNIMPFIGLAVFKTDEFLFHIRVQRPQLAAFEIEEYVDVKLGIGALQMRKIYLTNGKYNKIFKWNDLKCQPGMMSLVNEADIDYSGELKLDKNYKIKSIFTRQGDITSCIGRLDDKLVFWYNYYFFSPYRVFVTEVGVVTSKGVQTCFQIDNTFKNDLQFAWKDDEARISCQVTSCKDRRRDDIYAAMTEVTFARNDKFIKYKAKHITLLQWKMMLSNSPDDYEVNLEPKFSFKYNKDKYEVTFDEKGRYYVSKGTTVILGGSSSSNPIDSFTIQITLNPIYGKYKFTRNPKTMMYNPELAQIVVQNSRSNF
;
A
#
# COMPACT_ATOMS: atom_id res chain seq x y z
N MET A 1 -55.02 20.29 68.76
CA MET A 1 -54.95 20.13 67.29
C MET A 1 -53.54 20.23 66.69
N ALA A 2 -52.44 20.33 67.46
CA ALA A 2 -51.08 20.51 66.89
C ALA A 2 -50.27 19.22 66.63
N LYS A 3 -50.72 18.03 67.08
CA LYS A 3 -49.95 16.77 66.93
C LYS A 3 -50.21 16.01 65.61
N SER A 4 -51.25 16.38 64.84
CA SER A 4 -51.57 15.72 63.57
C SER A 4 -50.66 16.20 62.42
N ASN A 5 -50.36 17.49 62.36
CA ASN A 5 -49.60 18.10 61.24
C ASN A 5 -48.12 17.69 61.20
N SER A 6 -47.52 17.31 62.33
CA SER A 6 -46.12 16.86 62.39
C SER A 6 -45.90 15.51 61.69
N LYS A 7 -46.87 14.58 61.78
CA LYS A 7 -46.76 13.26 61.12
C LYS A 7 -46.84 13.37 59.61
N TYR A 8 -47.74 14.21 59.09
CA TYR A 8 -47.84 14.46 57.64
C TYR A 8 -46.59 15.16 57.08
N PHE A 9 -45.98 16.06 57.86
CA PHE A 9 -44.74 16.73 57.46
C PHE A 9 -43.56 15.77 57.37
N ILE A 10 -43.44 14.83 58.32
CA ILE A 10 -42.39 13.80 58.31
C ILE A 10 -42.58 12.83 57.13
N ILE A 11 -43.81 12.39 56.86
CA ILE A 11 -44.11 11.52 55.70
C ILE A 11 -43.78 12.23 54.38
N LEU A 12 -44.14 13.51 54.25
CA LEU A 12 -43.83 14.31 53.07
C LEU A 12 -42.31 14.46 52.87
N LEU A 13 -41.56 14.71 53.96
CA LEU A 13 -40.09 14.76 53.93
C LEU A 13 -39.47 13.43 53.48
N ILE A 14 -39.97 12.29 53.96
CA ILE A 14 -39.48 10.96 53.58
C ILE A 14 -39.77 10.66 52.10
N ILE A 15 -40.97 10.98 51.61
CA ILE A 15 -41.33 10.82 50.19
C ILE A 15 -40.47 11.72 49.31
N THR A 16 -40.27 12.98 49.71
CA THR A 16 -39.48 13.95 48.94
C THR A 16 -38.00 13.55 48.93
N ALA A 17 -37.44 13.11 50.06
CA ALA A 17 -36.07 12.60 50.13
C ALA A 17 -35.89 11.32 49.30
N SER A 18 -36.91 10.45 49.26
CA SER A 18 -36.87 9.21 48.46
C SER A 18 -36.96 9.50 46.96
N LEU A 19 -37.78 10.48 46.56
CA LEU A 19 -37.85 10.99 45.18
C LEU A 19 -36.53 11.65 44.77
N ILE A 20 -35.96 12.52 45.61
CA ILE A 20 -34.68 13.17 45.35
C ILE A 20 -33.56 12.13 45.24
N THR A 21 -33.51 11.14 46.13
CA THR A 21 -32.52 10.06 46.08
C THR A 21 -32.72 9.19 44.82
N GLY A 22 -33.97 8.89 44.46
CA GLY A 22 -34.31 8.19 43.22
C GLY A 22 -33.90 8.97 41.96
N VAL A 23 -34.10 10.29 41.95
CA VAL A 23 -33.66 11.18 40.86
C VAL A 23 -32.14 11.31 40.83
N ILE A 24 -31.45 11.38 41.96
CA ILE A 24 -29.97 11.42 42.01
C ILE A 24 -29.38 10.08 41.55
N ILE A 25 -29.95 8.95 41.96
CA ILE A 25 -29.53 7.61 41.49
C ILE A 25 -29.83 7.48 39.99
N TRP A 26 -30.98 7.97 39.54
CA TRP A 26 -31.34 8.00 38.12
C TRP A 26 -30.37 8.90 37.34
N LEU A 27 -30.07 10.12 37.76
CA LEU A 27 -29.10 11.00 37.09
C LEU A 27 -27.66 10.46 37.14
N ARG A 28 -27.23 9.86 38.26
CA ARG A 28 -25.91 9.20 38.38
C ARG A 28 -25.77 7.96 37.51
N ARG A 29 -26.88 7.30 37.15
CA ARG A 29 -26.88 6.19 36.21
C ARG A 29 -26.55 6.64 34.77
N TRP A 30 -26.70 7.93 34.48
CA TRP A 30 -26.47 8.49 33.14
C TRP A 30 -25.12 9.21 33.01
N SER A 31 -24.52 9.65 34.13
CA SER A 31 -23.17 10.22 34.11
C SER A 31 -22.12 9.13 33.90
N ILE A 32 -21.49 9.13 32.73
CA ILE A 32 -20.46 8.15 32.36
C ILE A 32 -19.14 8.51 33.04
N PRO A 33 -18.56 7.65 33.90
CA PRO A 33 -17.30 7.95 34.56
C PRO A 33 -16.15 7.99 33.54
N ILE A 34 -15.42 9.11 33.49
CA ILE A 34 -14.27 9.29 32.60
C ILE A 34 -13.00 8.81 33.31
N ASP A 35 -12.47 7.66 32.89
CA ASP A 35 -11.19 7.11 33.32
C ASP A 35 -10.04 7.42 32.33
N ASP A 36 -8.83 6.96 32.65
CA ASP A 36 -7.64 7.20 31.84
C ASP A 36 -7.73 6.57 30.44
N THR A 37 -8.41 5.43 30.28
CA THR A 37 -8.59 4.82 28.97
C THR A 37 -9.59 5.60 28.13
N ILE A 38 -10.68 6.11 28.71
CA ILE A 38 -11.61 7.00 28.00
C ILE A 38 -10.87 8.25 27.53
N ARG A 39 -10.03 8.85 28.38
CA ARG A 39 -9.19 10.00 28.00
C ARG A 39 -8.19 9.65 26.90
N ALA A 40 -7.59 8.46 26.96
CA ALA A 40 -6.67 7.98 25.93
C ALA A 40 -7.38 7.82 24.58
N VAL A 41 -8.60 7.26 24.59
CA VAL A 41 -9.43 7.14 23.37
C VAL A 41 -9.78 8.52 22.85
N GLN A 42 -10.28 9.44 23.69
CA GLN A 42 -10.56 10.83 23.30
C GLN A 42 -9.35 11.52 22.67
N ALA A 43 -8.16 11.34 23.26
CA ALA A 43 -6.91 11.87 22.70
C ALA A 43 -6.55 11.23 21.35
N ALA A 44 -6.81 9.93 21.18
CA ALA A 44 -6.59 9.21 19.93
C ALA A 44 -7.57 9.60 18.81
N LEU A 45 -8.72 10.22 19.12
CA LEU A 45 -9.62 10.81 18.12
C LEU A 45 -9.00 12.05 17.48
N ASN A 46 -8.25 12.84 18.24
CA ASN A 46 -7.58 14.04 17.73
C ASN A 46 -6.47 13.66 16.72
N LEU A 47 -6.66 14.00 15.45
CA LEU A 47 -5.68 13.78 14.38
C LEU A 47 -4.63 14.90 14.30
N GLY A 48 -4.86 16.06 14.93
CA GLY A 48 -3.99 17.24 14.89
C GLY A 48 -3.86 17.90 13.51
N SER A 49 -4.25 17.22 12.43
CA SER A 49 -4.12 17.65 11.04
C SER A 49 -5.45 17.67 10.28
N THR A 50 -6.58 17.40 10.95
CA THR A 50 -7.90 17.47 10.29
C THR A 50 -8.22 18.92 9.95
N SER A 51 -8.63 19.16 8.70
CA SER A 51 -9.09 20.47 8.23
C SER A 51 -10.34 20.32 7.39
N LEU A 52 -11.26 21.28 7.51
CA LEU A 52 -12.39 21.43 6.59
C LEU A 52 -11.95 22.28 5.40
N SER A 53 -12.32 21.87 4.20
CA SER A 53 -12.17 22.69 3.00
C SER A 53 -13.15 23.87 3.05
N ASN A 54 -12.86 24.95 2.30
CA ASN A 54 -13.74 26.12 2.24
C ASN A 54 -15.19 25.72 1.88
N GLY A 55 -15.37 24.82 0.92
CA GLY A 55 -16.70 24.33 0.56
C GLY A 55 -17.41 23.57 1.68
N GLU A 56 -16.70 22.87 2.56
CA GLU A 56 -17.29 22.20 3.73
C GLU A 56 -17.63 23.21 4.84
N VAL A 57 -16.80 24.23 5.03
CA VAL A 57 -17.08 25.35 5.95
C VAL A 57 -18.31 26.12 5.49
N ASP A 58 -18.40 26.46 4.20
CA ASP A 58 -19.54 27.17 3.61
C ASP A 58 -20.83 26.36 3.77
N LYS A 59 -20.76 25.04 3.50
CA LYS A 59 -21.87 24.11 3.74
C LYS A 59 -22.36 24.14 5.19
N CYS A 60 -21.47 24.05 6.17
CA CYS A 60 -21.89 24.08 7.57
C CYS A 60 -22.45 25.45 7.98
N THR A 61 -21.83 26.54 7.50
CA THR A 61 -22.24 27.90 7.82
C THR A 61 -23.64 28.21 7.28
N ALA A 62 -23.98 27.73 6.08
CA ALA A 62 -25.30 27.91 5.49
C ALA A 62 -26.45 27.29 6.31
N TYR A 63 -26.16 26.34 7.19
CA TYR A 63 -27.14 25.60 7.99
C TYR A 63 -27.06 25.90 9.49
N GLN A 64 -26.30 26.91 9.91
CA GLN A 64 -26.12 27.28 11.32
C GLN A 64 -27.42 27.61 12.09
N ASN A 65 -28.54 27.84 11.40
CA ASN A 65 -29.85 28.05 12.02
C ASN A 65 -30.94 27.13 11.43
N ARG A 66 -30.54 26.07 10.72
CA ARG A 66 -31.38 25.09 10.01
C ARG A 66 -30.73 23.71 10.06
N GLU A 67 -30.08 23.41 11.19
CA GLU A 67 -29.30 22.18 11.36
C GLU A 67 -30.16 20.95 11.11
N ASP A 68 -31.45 21.02 11.47
CA ASP A 68 -32.49 20.00 11.25
C ASP A 68 -32.67 19.56 9.80
N LYS A 69 -32.31 20.41 8.83
CA LYS A 69 -32.41 20.12 7.39
C LYS A 69 -31.10 19.70 6.76
N PHE A 70 -30.00 19.76 7.51
CA PHE A 70 -28.66 19.56 6.97
C PHE A 70 -28.49 18.17 6.35
N ALA A 71 -28.87 17.13 7.09
CA ALA A 71 -28.75 15.74 6.66
C ALA A 71 -29.52 15.46 5.36
N GLU A 72 -30.79 15.90 5.30
CA GLU A 72 -31.68 15.63 4.17
C GLU A 72 -31.29 16.42 2.91
N GLU A 73 -30.90 17.70 3.07
CA GLU A 73 -30.60 18.56 1.92
C GLU A 73 -29.17 18.35 1.37
N GLN A 74 -28.18 18.09 2.23
CA GLN A 74 -26.78 17.93 1.78
C GLN A 74 -26.44 16.50 1.37
N PHE A 75 -27.15 15.50 1.90
CA PHE A 75 -26.91 14.09 1.62
C PHE A 75 -28.19 13.38 1.14
N SER A 76 -28.97 14.05 0.28
CA SER A 76 -30.21 13.50 -0.27
C SER A 76 -30.04 12.06 -0.75
N GLY A 77 -30.87 11.16 -0.22
CA GLY A 77 -30.85 9.72 -0.51
C GLY A 77 -30.01 8.86 0.42
N TRP A 78 -29.35 9.44 1.44
CA TRP A 78 -28.56 8.69 2.44
C TRP A 78 -29.35 7.58 3.15
N ASP A 79 -30.67 7.71 3.23
CA ASP A 79 -31.61 6.82 3.91
C ASP A 79 -32.10 5.65 3.03
N ASN A 80 -31.63 5.58 1.78
CA ASN A 80 -31.98 4.55 0.79
C ASN A 80 -30.78 4.04 -0.04
N ASP A 81 -29.70 4.81 -0.13
CA ASP A 81 -28.49 4.52 -0.93
C ASP A 81 -27.24 4.42 -0.03
N SER A 82 -26.43 3.36 -0.23
CA SER A 82 -25.28 3.09 0.63
C SER A 82 -24.05 3.96 0.37
N ASP A 83 -23.89 4.48 -0.85
CA ASP A 83 -22.81 5.41 -1.18
C ASP A 83 -23.11 6.77 -0.56
N LYS A 84 -24.37 7.21 -0.63
CA LYS A 84 -24.83 8.42 0.08
C LYS A 84 -24.79 8.29 1.60
N LEU A 85 -25.10 7.12 2.15
CA LEU A 85 -24.89 6.84 3.57
C LEU A 85 -23.40 6.93 3.96
N SER A 86 -22.50 6.44 3.09
CA SER A 86 -21.06 6.51 3.34
C SER A 86 -20.56 7.96 3.31
N GLU A 87 -20.99 8.77 2.33
CA GLU A 87 -20.70 10.22 2.29
C GLU A 87 -21.18 10.92 3.57
N PHE A 88 -22.43 10.65 3.99
CA PHE A 88 -23.03 11.20 5.21
C PHE A 88 -22.22 10.84 6.47
N ALA A 89 -21.96 9.55 6.70
CA ALA A 89 -21.26 9.08 7.89
C ALA A 89 -19.80 9.55 7.94
N LEU A 90 -19.09 9.52 6.81
CA LEU A 90 -17.70 9.99 6.74
C LEU A 90 -17.59 11.50 6.94
N PHE A 91 -18.58 12.28 6.49
CA PHE A 91 -18.64 13.71 6.78
C PHE A 91 -18.87 13.98 8.27
N GLY A 92 -19.81 13.27 8.90
CA GLY A 92 -20.05 13.37 10.35
C GLY A 92 -18.81 13.01 11.17
N VAL A 93 -18.12 11.92 10.80
CA VAL A 93 -16.82 11.53 11.36
C VAL A 93 -15.79 12.66 11.24
N LYS A 94 -15.68 13.29 10.07
CA LYS A 94 -14.74 14.39 9.83
C LYS A 94 -15.06 15.62 10.68
N LEU A 95 -16.34 15.93 10.89
CA LEU A 95 -16.78 16.98 11.81
C LEU A 95 -16.42 16.65 13.26
N LEU A 96 -16.63 15.42 13.72
CA LEU A 96 -16.22 14.99 15.07
C LEU A 96 -14.71 15.06 15.26
N ASP A 97 -13.93 14.59 14.28
CA ASP A 97 -12.47 14.70 14.28
C ASP A 97 -12.04 16.18 14.35
N PHE A 98 -12.71 17.07 13.61
CA PHE A 98 -12.45 18.51 13.64
C PHE A 98 -12.79 19.12 15.01
N CYS A 99 -13.97 18.82 15.57
CA CYS A 99 -14.37 19.29 16.90
C CYS A 99 -13.37 18.83 17.96
N ALA A 100 -13.03 17.53 18.00
CA ALA A 100 -12.02 16.99 18.92
C ALA A 100 -10.63 17.64 18.79
N THR A 101 -10.31 18.23 17.63
CA THR A 101 -9.03 18.90 17.37
C THR A 101 -9.03 20.38 17.78
N TYR A 102 -10.12 21.12 17.57
CA TYR A 102 -10.17 22.59 17.74
C TYR A 102 -11.15 23.05 18.81
N ASN A 103 -10.64 23.44 19.98
CA ASN A 103 -11.41 23.79 21.17
C ASN A 103 -11.89 25.27 21.22
N SER A 104 -12.50 25.79 20.14
CA SER A 104 -12.86 27.22 19.99
C SER A 104 -14.37 27.43 19.75
N SER A 105 -14.89 28.66 19.86
CA SER A 105 -16.31 29.02 19.64
C SER A 105 -16.92 28.60 18.29
N TYR A 106 -16.09 28.19 17.31
CA TYR A 106 -16.54 27.54 16.08
C TYR A 106 -17.13 26.15 16.32
N TRP A 107 -16.78 25.52 17.45
CA TRP A 107 -17.25 24.22 17.93
C TRP A 107 -18.77 24.15 17.97
N ASP A 108 -19.46 25.17 18.49
CA ASP A 108 -20.89 25.11 18.74
C ASP A 108 -21.72 24.84 17.48
N ASN A 109 -21.34 25.43 16.33
CA ASN A 109 -22.08 25.19 15.09
C ASN A 109 -21.84 23.77 14.55
N TYR A 110 -20.59 23.34 14.46
CA TYR A 110 -20.25 22.00 13.96
C TYR A 110 -20.79 20.89 14.87
N GLN A 111 -20.78 21.12 16.19
CA GLN A 111 -21.32 20.21 17.20
C GLN A 111 -22.84 20.09 17.11
N LYS A 112 -23.56 21.19 16.85
CA LYS A 112 -25.02 21.15 16.59
C LYS A 112 -25.35 20.38 15.31
N ILE A 113 -24.63 20.66 14.22
CA ILE A 113 -24.82 19.95 12.95
C ILE A 113 -24.60 18.45 13.13
N VAL A 114 -23.49 18.05 13.77
CA VAL A 114 -23.17 16.63 13.92
C VAL A 114 -24.11 15.93 14.91
N THR A 115 -24.56 16.62 15.96
CA THR A 115 -25.60 16.12 16.87
C THR A 115 -26.89 15.86 16.11
N ASN A 116 -27.36 16.80 15.29
CA ASN A 116 -28.55 16.61 14.47
C ASN A 116 -28.40 15.46 13.46
N MET A 117 -27.22 15.31 12.84
CA MET A 117 -26.93 14.18 11.95
C MET A 117 -27.09 12.85 12.71
N VAL A 118 -26.55 12.74 13.92
CA VAL A 118 -26.67 11.53 14.76
C VAL A 118 -28.12 11.27 15.16
N GLU A 119 -28.87 12.28 15.59
CA GLU A 119 -30.29 12.16 15.92
C GLU A 119 -31.11 11.65 14.72
N THR A 120 -30.89 12.24 13.55
CA THR A 120 -31.59 11.89 12.32
C THR A 120 -31.30 10.44 11.91
N LEU A 121 -30.03 10.03 12.00
CA LEU A 121 -29.60 8.67 11.74
C LEU A 121 -30.23 7.67 12.72
N ILE A 122 -30.19 7.97 14.03
CA ILE A 122 -30.78 7.11 15.07
C ILE A 122 -32.29 6.99 14.88
N ALA A 123 -32.99 8.10 14.66
CA ALA A 123 -34.43 8.10 14.42
C ALA A 123 -34.80 7.27 13.19
N ARG A 124 -33.93 7.20 12.18
CA ARG A 124 -34.11 6.32 11.02
C ARG A 124 -33.82 4.86 11.36
N LEU A 125 -32.73 4.56 12.07
CA LEU A 125 -32.37 3.20 12.48
C LEU A 125 -33.45 2.59 13.40
N GLU A 126 -34.02 3.36 14.32
CA GLU A 126 -35.11 2.91 15.21
C GLU A 126 -36.39 2.55 14.45
N LYS A 127 -36.62 3.12 13.26
CA LYS A 127 -37.74 2.76 12.38
C LYS A 127 -37.48 1.47 11.59
N VAL A 128 -36.24 1.00 11.54
CA VAL A 128 -35.90 -0.28 10.89
C VAL A 128 -36.40 -1.41 11.79
N ASN A 129 -37.28 -2.24 11.24
CA ASN A 129 -37.75 -3.43 11.95
C ASN A 129 -36.54 -4.26 12.42
N PRO A 130 -36.39 -4.55 13.73
CA PRO A 130 -35.27 -5.34 14.25
C PRO A 130 -35.09 -6.68 13.53
N LYS A 131 -36.18 -7.27 13.01
CA LYS A 131 -36.12 -8.49 12.19
C LYS A 131 -35.37 -8.31 10.87
N LYS A 132 -35.34 -7.12 10.26
CA LYS A 132 -34.52 -6.85 9.06
C LYS A 132 -33.02 -6.93 9.35
N LEU A 133 -32.60 -6.64 10.58
CA LEU A 133 -31.23 -6.82 11.05
C LEU A 133 -30.89 -8.30 11.35
N GLU A 134 -31.87 -9.22 11.31
CA GLU A 134 -31.69 -10.66 11.52
C GLU A 134 -31.43 -11.43 10.21
N PHE A 135 -31.82 -10.89 9.06
CA PHE A 135 -31.79 -11.60 7.77
C PHE A 135 -30.54 -11.32 6.92
N GLU A 136 -29.41 -11.00 7.55
CA GLU A 136 -28.15 -10.78 6.82
C GLU A 136 -28.30 -9.70 5.73
N LYS A 137 -29.09 -8.64 5.93
CA LYS A 137 -29.24 -7.56 4.95
C LYS A 137 -28.92 -6.22 5.56
N ALA A 138 -28.40 -5.31 4.75
CA ALA A 138 -28.24 -3.93 5.15
C ALA A 138 -29.63 -3.34 5.52
N PRO A 139 -29.73 -2.48 6.54
CA PRO A 139 -30.98 -1.81 6.91
C PRO A 139 -31.70 -1.13 5.75
N TRP A 140 -30.92 -0.51 4.87
CA TRP A 140 -31.32 0.04 3.57
C TRP A 140 -30.09 0.10 2.65
N GLY A 141 -30.32 0.34 1.35
CA GLY A 141 -29.29 0.22 0.32
C GLY A 141 -28.78 -1.20 0.14
N GLU A 142 -27.73 -1.35 -0.68
CA GLU A 142 -27.20 -2.66 -1.07
C GLU A 142 -25.89 -3.03 -0.36
N ASN A 143 -25.13 -2.04 0.14
CA ASN A 143 -23.79 -2.25 0.67
C ASN A 143 -23.76 -2.26 2.22
N ARG A 144 -23.53 -3.45 2.78
CA ARG A 144 -23.38 -3.71 4.22
C ARG A 144 -22.18 -2.98 4.85
N PHE A 145 -21.10 -2.74 4.09
CA PHE A 145 -19.87 -2.11 4.57
C PHE A 145 -20.11 -0.71 5.15
N ALA A 146 -21.02 0.06 4.54
CA ALA A 146 -21.37 1.40 5.02
C ALA A 146 -21.85 1.36 6.48
N PHE A 147 -22.61 0.34 6.87
CA PHE A 147 -23.11 0.21 8.23
C PHE A 147 -22.03 -0.21 9.22
N PHE A 148 -21.39 -1.36 8.98
CA PHE A 148 -20.49 -1.93 9.98
C PHE A 148 -19.13 -1.24 10.07
N ALA A 149 -18.73 -0.43 9.07
CA ALA A 149 -17.46 0.30 9.08
C ALA A 149 -17.63 1.81 9.24
N HIS A 150 -18.55 2.46 8.50
CA HIS A 150 -18.67 3.93 8.54
C HIS A 150 -19.65 4.40 9.62
N VAL A 151 -20.85 3.82 9.67
CA VAL A 151 -21.88 4.22 10.63
C VAL A 151 -21.47 3.86 12.06
N THR A 152 -20.98 2.65 12.31
CA THR A 152 -20.48 2.25 13.64
C THR A 152 -19.34 3.15 14.12
N ARG A 153 -18.40 3.53 13.24
CA ARG A 153 -17.35 4.50 13.56
C ARG A 153 -17.95 5.86 13.92
N PHE A 154 -18.92 6.35 13.15
CA PHE A 154 -19.55 7.65 13.41
C PHE A 154 -20.21 7.67 14.79
N LEU A 155 -21.00 6.65 15.12
CA LEU A 155 -21.67 6.52 16.43
C LEU A 155 -20.66 6.38 17.58
N ALA A 156 -19.66 5.51 17.45
CA ALA A 156 -18.63 5.33 18.49
C ALA A 156 -17.82 6.61 18.73
N MET A 157 -17.54 7.40 17.69
CA MET A 157 -16.89 8.70 17.87
C MET A 157 -17.79 9.69 18.61
N TYR A 158 -19.09 9.69 18.31
CA TYR A 158 -20.04 10.57 18.99
C TYR A 158 -20.16 10.23 20.48
N GLU A 159 -20.13 8.95 20.86
CA GLU A 159 -20.11 8.53 22.27
C GLU A 159 -19.00 9.24 23.07
N TYR A 160 -17.81 9.41 22.48
CA TYR A 160 -16.64 9.96 23.16
C TYR A 160 -16.50 11.49 23.06
N VAL A 161 -17.04 12.12 22.01
CA VAL A 161 -16.87 13.56 21.71
C VAL A 161 -18.17 14.37 21.85
N GLY A 162 -19.31 13.72 21.73
CA GLY A 162 -20.62 14.34 21.85
C GLY A 162 -20.89 14.90 23.25
N GLU A 163 -21.83 15.85 23.32
CA GLU A 163 -22.20 16.50 24.58
C GLU A 163 -23.43 15.84 25.24
N GLU A 164 -24.35 15.31 24.44
CA GLU A 164 -25.65 14.82 24.91
C GLU A 164 -25.59 13.37 25.40
N ASP A 165 -25.53 13.16 26.72
CA ASP A 165 -25.41 11.82 27.33
C ASP A 165 -26.53 10.85 26.90
N TYR A 166 -27.78 11.32 26.74
CA TYR A 166 -28.87 10.45 26.27
C TYR A 166 -28.62 9.94 24.84
N LEU A 167 -28.05 10.78 23.99
CA LEU A 167 -27.81 10.46 22.60
C LEU A 167 -26.65 9.48 22.49
N LYS A 168 -25.64 9.59 23.36
CA LYS A 168 -24.57 8.59 23.46
C LYS A 168 -25.08 7.20 23.82
N TRP A 169 -26.02 7.09 24.77
CA TRP A 169 -26.68 5.81 25.07
C TRP A 169 -27.45 5.25 23.87
N LYS A 170 -28.12 6.12 23.10
CA LYS A 170 -28.79 5.71 21.86
C LYS A 170 -27.80 5.25 20.78
N CYS A 171 -26.63 5.88 20.67
CA CYS A 171 -25.53 5.40 19.82
C CYS A 171 -25.10 3.99 20.21
N HIS A 172 -24.91 3.74 21.52
CA HIS A 172 -24.52 2.44 22.05
C HIS A 172 -25.53 1.35 21.69
N ASP A 173 -26.81 1.59 21.94
CA ASP A 173 -27.88 0.64 21.62
C ASP A 173 -27.89 0.26 20.13
N GLN A 174 -27.77 1.25 19.24
CA GLN A 174 -27.73 1.01 17.80
C GLN A 174 -26.46 0.28 17.36
N LEU A 175 -25.31 0.60 17.97
CA LEU A 175 -24.05 -0.06 17.67
C LEU A 175 -24.10 -1.54 18.07
N MET A 176 -24.65 -1.86 19.25
CA MET A 176 -24.84 -3.25 19.70
C MET A 176 -25.83 -4.02 18.82
N LEU A 177 -26.84 -3.36 18.26
CA LEU A 177 -27.74 -3.98 17.29
C LEU A 177 -27.04 -4.29 15.96
N MET A 178 -26.19 -3.38 15.47
CA MET A 178 -25.45 -3.54 14.22
C MET A 178 -24.27 -4.51 14.34
N VAL A 179 -23.57 -4.55 15.47
CA VAL A 179 -22.44 -5.45 15.73
C VAL A 179 -22.70 -6.17 17.07
N PRO A 180 -23.59 -7.17 17.09
CA PRO A 180 -23.99 -7.88 18.32
C PRO A 180 -22.87 -8.70 18.96
N THR A 181 -21.85 -9.09 18.18
CA THR A 181 -20.62 -9.71 18.71
C THR A 181 -19.47 -9.50 17.73
N ILE A 182 -18.23 -9.60 18.22
CA ILE A 182 -17.03 -9.42 17.37
C ILE A 182 -17.01 -10.49 16.25
N GLY A 183 -16.83 -10.01 15.02
CA GLY A 183 -16.86 -10.84 13.81
C GLY A 183 -18.28 -11.20 13.35
N ARG A 184 -19.32 -10.57 13.90
CA ARG A 184 -20.69 -10.76 13.42
C ARG A 184 -21.41 -9.42 13.34
N ALA A 185 -21.36 -8.78 12.18
CA ALA A 185 -22.17 -7.61 11.89
C ALA A 185 -23.53 -7.99 11.28
N MET A 186 -24.60 -7.29 11.68
CA MET A 186 -25.98 -7.46 11.22
C MET A 186 -26.43 -8.93 11.24
N ARG A 187 -25.99 -9.66 12.27
CA ARG A 187 -26.25 -11.08 12.52
C ARG A 187 -25.91 -12.05 11.37
N SER A 188 -25.14 -11.60 10.37
CA SER A 188 -24.73 -12.43 9.23
C SER A 188 -23.71 -13.48 9.62
N ILE A 189 -24.00 -14.74 9.28
CA ILE A 189 -23.11 -15.88 9.50
C ILE A 189 -21.95 -15.85 8.49
N GLU A 190 -22.17 -15.29 7.29
CA GLU A 190 -21.11 -15.09 6.28
C GLU A 190 -19.94 -14.26 6.81
N LEU A 191 -20.19 -13.38 7.78
CA LEU A 191 -19.19 -12.50 8.37
C LEU A 191 -18.43 -13.12 9.55
N GLU A 192 -18.88 -14.28 10.07
CA GLU A 192 -18.21 -15.00 11.18
C GLU A 192 -16.78 -15.46 10.83
N ASN A 193 -16.45 -15.45 9.53
CA ASN A 193 -15.14 -15.78 8.99
C ASN A 193 -14.40 -14.59 8.37
N GLU A 194 -14.84 -13.34 8.59
CA GLU A 194 -14.07 -12.20 8.12
C GLU A 194 -12.72 -12.09 8.84
N GLU A 195 -11.68 -11.87 8.05
CA GLU A 195 -10.31 -11.71 8.51
C GLU A 195 -9.79 -10.30 8.19
N GLY A 196 -8.76 -9.90 8.93
CA GLY A 196 -8.01 -8.68 8.62
C GLY A 196 -8.75 -7.38 8.91
N MET A 197 -8.79 -6.48 7.92
CA MET A 197 -9.27 -5.10 8.10
C MET A 197 -10.77 -5.01 8.42
N ASN A 198 -11.60 -5.85 7.82
CA ASN A 198 -13.05 -5.80 8.09
C ASN A 198 -13.35 -6.15 9.55
N LEU A 199 -12.63 -7.13 10.09
CA LEU A 199 -12.74 -7.51 11.49
C LEU A 199 -12.30 -6.38 12.42
N LEU A 200 -11.25 -5.63 12.06
CA LEU A 200 -10.83 -4.44 12.79
C LEU A 200 -11.93 -3.35 12.79
N TYR A 201 -12.58 -3.12 11.64
CA TYR A 201 -13.66 -2.15 11.49
C TYR A 201 -14.90 -2.47 12.32
N GLN A 202 -15.19 -3.75 12.55
CA GLN A 202 -16.29 -4.19 13.41
C GLN A 202 -15.91 -4.16 14.89
N ALA A 203 -14.74 -4.70 15.22
CA ALA A 203 -14.34 -4.90 16.61
C ALA A 203 -14.09 -3.59 17.33
N VAL A 204 -13.39 -2.63 16.71
CA VAL A 204 -12.96 -1.42 17.41
C VAL A 204 -14.13 -0.54 17.88
N PRO A 205 -15.12 -0.19 17.04
CA PRO A 205 -16.28 0.58 17.50
C PRO A 205 -17.06 -0.16 18.61
N ARG A 206 -17.21 -1.48 18.52
CA ARG A 206 -17.88 -2.29 19.54
C ARG A 206 -17.13 -2.26 20.87
N LEU A 207 -15.83 -2.52 20.85
CA LEU A 207 -14.99 -2.47 22.06
C LEU A 207 -15.01 -1.07 22.68
N CYS A 208 -14.94 -0.03 21.86
CA CYS A 208 -15.02 1.37 22.28
C CYS A 208 -16.34 1.66 23.03
N SER A 209 -17.47 1.23 22.44
CA SER A 209 -18.80 1.44 23.00
C SER A 209 -19.03 0.61 24.27
N ASN A 210 -18.69 -0.69 24.26
CA ASN A 210 -18.78 -1.53 25.46
C ASN A 210 -17.85 -1.05 26.58
N TYR A 211 -16.64 -0.57 26.26
CA TYR A 211 -15.79 0.04 27.27
C TYR A 211 -16.46 1.27 27.91
N MET A 212 -17.24 2.04 27.17
CA MET A 212 -17.91 3.22 27.73
C MET A 212 -19.18 2.87 28.53
N PHE A 213 -19.96 1.87 28.09
CA PHE A 213 -21.32 1.62 28.59
C PHE A 213 -21.54 0.25 29.26
N ASP A 214 -20.78 -0.79 28.90
CA ASP A 214 -20.90 -2.17 29.41
C ASP A 214 -19.54 -2.87 29.56
N ARG A 215 -18.91 -2.69 30.73
CA ARG A 215 -17.59 -3.26 31.04
C ARG A 215 -17.58 -4.79 31.07
N GLU A 216 -18.71 -5.42 31.36
CA GLU A 216 -18.79 -6.88 31.41
C GLU A 216 -18.82 -7.47 30.00
N GLU A 217 -19.60 -6.87 29.09
CA GLU A 217 -19.57 -7.25 27.67
C GLU A 217 -18.21 -6.92 27.04
N TYR A 218 -17.57 -5.79 27.39
CA TYR A 218 -16.20 -5.49 26.95
C TYR A 218 -15.24 -6.63 27.33
N GLN A 219 -15.30 -7.12 28.57
CA GLN A 219 -14.44 -8.22 29.01
C GLN A 219 -14.75 -9.52 28.26
N ARG A 220 -16.03 -9.83 28.00
CA ARG A 220 -16.43 -10.99 27.19
C ARG A 220 -15.96 -10.89 25.74
N ASP A 221 -15.97 -9.70 25.17
CA ASP A 221 -15.44 -9.43 23.83
C ASP A 221 -13.93 -9.70 23.74
N LEU A 222 -13.15 -9.51 24.82
CA LEU A 222 -11.72 -9.82 24.83
C LEU A 222 -11.42 -11.32 24.75
N ASP A 223 -12.35 -12.16 25.21
CA ASP A 223 -12.24 -13.62 25.17
C ASP A 223 -12.87 -14.22 23.89
N ASN A 224 -13.46 -13.37 23.03
CA ASN A 224 -14.07 -13.80 21.78
C ASN A 224 -13.02 -14.38 20.80
N PRO A 225 -13.23 -15.57 20.21
CA PRO A 225 -12.30 -16.17 19.24
C PRO A 225 -11.92 -15.26 18.07
N ASN A 226 -12.86 -14.45 17.57
CA ASN A 226 -12.58 -13.50 16.50
C ASN A 226 -11.73 -12.32 16.99
N PHE A 227 -11.89 -11.88 18.23
CA PHE A 227 -10.95 -10.90 18.79
C PHE A 227 -9.53 -11.46 18.93
N ILE A 228 -9.38 -12.74 19.27
CA ILE A 228 -8.08 -13.42 19.30
C ILE A 228 -7.46 -13.47 17.88
N LYS A 229 -8.27 -13.79 16.85
CA LYS A 229 -7.83 -13.71 15.44
C LYS A 229 -7.39 -12.30 15.07
N LEU A 230 -8.15 -11.28 15.47
CA LEU A 230 -7.80 -9.87 15.24
C LEU A 230 -6.49 -9.50 15.93
N LYS A 231 -6.28 -9.90 17.19
CA LYS A 231 -5.01 -9.69 17.90
C LYS A 231 -3.82 -10.29 17.16
N LYS A 232 -3.98 -11.50 16.62
CA LYS A 232 -2.96 -12.15 15.79
C LYS A 232 -2.73 -11.41 14.47
N PHE A 233 -3.79 -10.90 13.84
CA PHE A 233 -3.65 -10.08 12.63
C PHE A 233 -2.90 -8.77 12.91
N MET A 234 -3.24 -8.09 14.01
CA MET A 234 -2.64 -6.82 14.44
C MET A 234 -1.24 -6.97 15.07
N SER A 235 -0.76 -8.20 15.29
CA SER A 235 0.62 -8.45 15.73
C SER A 235 1.63 -8.28 14.59
N PHE A 236 1.18 -8.31 13.33
CA PHE A 236 2.01 -8.19 12.13
C PHE A 236 3.26 -9.08 12.15
N GLU A 237 3.11 -10.31 12.65
CA GLU A 237 4.18 -11.30 12.62
C GLU A 237 4.70 -11.48 11.20
N ARG A 238 6.02 -11.40 11.04
CA ARG A 238 6.65 -11.51 9.73
C ARG A 238 6.53 -12.93 9.19
N VAL A 239 6.20 -13.04 7.91
CA VAL A 239 6.13 -14.31 7.20
C VAL A 239 7.51 -14.97 7.18
N LEU A 240 7.58 -16.17 7.75
CA LEU A 240 8.82 -16.96 7.81
C LEU A 240 9.00 -17.88 6.60
N GLN A 241 7.89 -18.27 5.96
CA GLN A 241 7.89 -19.15 4.80
C GLN A 241 8.18 -18.32 3.54
N GLU A 242 9.24 -18.66 2.81
CA GLU A 242 9.62 -17.98 1.56
C GLU A 242 8.72 -18.44 0.39
N ARG A 243 7.40 -18.32 0.55
CA ARG A 243 6.38 -18.72 -0.43
C ARG A 243 5.54 -17.50 -0.85
N PRO A 244 5.63 -17.05 -2.10
CA PRO A 244 4.91 -15.88 -2.61
C PRO A 244 3.38 -15.96 -2.62
N THR A 245 2.79 -17.00 -2.02
CA THR A 245 1.34 -17.22 -1.88
C THR A 245 0.80 -16.83 -0.50
N THR A 246 1.66 -16.42 0.43
CA THR A 246 1.27 -16.06 1.81
C THR A 246 1.14 -14.54 1.94
N ASN A 247 -0.02 -14.07 2.38
CA ASN A 247 -0.26 -12.67 2.70
C ASN A 247 0.57 -12.23 3.91
N GLY A 248 1.03 -10.98 3.89
CA GLY A 248 1.67 -10.34 5.02
C GLY A 248 3.03 -9.72 4.67
N ILE A 249 3.74 -9.35 5.72
CA ILE A 249 5.04 -8.68 5.64
C ILE A 249 6.14 -9.73 5.76
N TYR A 250 7.08 -9.72 4.84
CA TYR A 250 8.23 -10.61 4.81
C TYR A 250 9.42 -9.98 5.55
N ARG A 251 10.49 -10.74 5.73
CA ARG A 251 11.61 -10.33 6.59
C ARG A 251 12.52 -9.26 5.99
N ASP A 252 12.38 -8.96 4.70
CA ASP A 252 13.07 -7.85 4.03
C ASP A 252 12.22 -6.56 3.94
N ASP A 253 11.05 -6.56 4.60
CA ASP A 253 9.98 -5.54 4.54
C ASP A 253 9.09 -5.60 3.30
N SER A 254 9.26 -6.58 2.41
CA SER A 254 8.31 -6.79 1.33
C SER A 254 6.91 -7.10 1.85
N TRP A 255 5.88 -6.56 1.22
CA TRP A 255 4.48 -6.85 1.56
C TRP A 255 3.75 -7.52 0.41
N VAL A 256 3.14 -8.67 0.67
CA VAL A 256 2.27 -9.37 -0.29
C VAL A 256 0.84 -9.40 0.23
N ILE A 257 -0.11 -9.08 -0.65
CA ILE A 257 -1.56 -9.15 -0.42
C ILE A 257 -2.22 -10.04 -1.47
N ASN A 258 -3.49 -10.42 -1.25
CA ASN A 258 -4.29 -11.21 -2.18
C ASN A 258 -3.58 -12.47 -2.71
N GLY A 259 -2.82 -13.12 -1.83
CA GLY A 259 -1.98 -14.26 -2.08
C GLY A 259 -0.64 -13.91 -2.69
N ASN A 260 -0.58 -13.05 -3.70
CA ASN A 260 0.57 -12.95 -4.62
C ASN A 260 0.88 -11.54 -5.16
N VAL A 261 0.20 -10.51 -4.68
CA VAL A 261 0.34 -9.14 -5.19
C VAL A 261 1.28 -8.35 -4.28
N PRO A 262 2.44 -7.90 -4.77
CA PRO A 262 3.28 -6.98 -4.01
C PRO A 262 2.60 -5.63 -3.90
N SER A 263 2.27 -5.21 -2.68
CA SER A 263 1.60 -3.93 -2.44
C SER A 263 1.69 -3.51 -0.99
N TYR A 264 2.01 -2.23 -0.79
CA TYR A 264 1.97 -1.51 0.48
C TYR A 264 0.65 -0.76 0.70
N SER A 265 -0.34 -0.91 -0.20
CA SER A 265 -1.64 -0.25 -0.04
C SER A 265 -2.32 -0.63 1.29
N ALA A 266 -2.18 -1.89 1.71
CA ALA A 266 -2.68 -2.36 3.00
C ALA A 266 -2.02 -1.67 4.19
N LEU A 267 -0.69 -1.46 4.17
CA LEU A 267 0.04 -0.74 5.21
C LEU A 267 -0.55 0.65 5.43
N LEU A 268 -0.72 1.40 4.35
CA LEU A 268 -1.16 2.79 4.44
C LEU A 268 -2.62 2.92 4.88
N ARG A 269 -3.44 1.88 4.66
CA ARG A 269 -4.81 1.82 5.20
C ARG A 269 -4.86 1.76 6.72
N PHE A 270 -3.80 1.31 7.40
CA PHE A 270 -3.73 1.30 8.87
C PHE A 270 -3.49 2.68 9.49
N TYR A 271 -3.11 3.69 8.72
CA TYR A 271 -3.04 5.06 9.22
C TYR A 271 -4.46 5.66 9.31
N ASN A 272 -5.26 5.14 10.25
CA ASN A 272 -6.68 5.46 10.37
C ASN A 272 -7.17 5.51 11.83
N TYR A 273 -8.47 5.79 12.01
CA TYR A 273 -9.15 5.80 13.31
C TYR A 273 -9.05 4.48 14.08
N HIS A 274 -9.36 3.36 13.43
CA HIS A 274 -9.51 2.07 14.08
C HIS A 274 -8.21 1.60 14.72
N GLU A 275 -7.09 1.78 14.03
CA GLU A 275 -5.76 1.42 14.56
C GLU A 275 -5.39 2.26 15.79
N ARG A 276 -5.58 3.58 15.74
CA ARG A 276 -5.28 4.48 16.86
C ARG A 276 -6.13 4.19 18.10
N VAL A 277 -7.43 3.97 17.91
CA VAL A 277 -8.35 3.63 19.01
C VAL A 277 -8.02 2.24 19.56
N TYR A 278 -7.67 1.27 18.70
CA TYR A 278 -7.20 -0.04 19.15
C TYR A 278 -5.98 0.07 20.09
N GLN A 279 -5.01 0.93 19.76
CA GLN A 279 -3.89 1.23 20.65
C GLN A 279 -4.33 1.94 21.94
N ALA A 280 -5.23 2.91 21.85
CA ALA A 280 -5.72 3.68 23.00
C ALA A 280 -6.49 2.83 24.02
N LEU A 281 -7.16 1.76 23.55
CA LEU A 281 -7.77 0.73 24.41
C LEU A 281 -6.73 -0.17 25.10
N GLY A 282 -5.43 0.03 24.85
CA GLY A 282 -4.32 -0.67 25.49
C GLY A 282 -3.73 -1.83 24.69
N PHE A 283 -4.18 -2.06 23.45
CA PHE A 283 -3.66 -3.15 22.63
C PHE A 283 -2.43 -2.73 21.83
N LYS A 284 -1.31 -3.45 22.00
CA LYS A 284 -0.05 -3.14 21.33
C LYS A 284 -0.08 -3.62 19.88
N THR A 285 0.45 -2.80 18.97
CA THR A 285 0.73 -3.20 17.59
C THR A 285 2.07 -2.60 17.13
N PRO A 286 2.90 -3.34 16.38
CA PRO A 286 4.19 -2.85 15.86
C PRO A 286 4.05 -2.09 14.53
N ILE A 287 2.83 -1.69 14.13
CA ILE A 287 2.58 -1.14 12.80
C ILE A 287 3.35 0.15 12.52
N ARG A 288 3.58 0.99 13.54
CA ARG A 288 4.34 2.24 13.39
C ARG A 288 5.82 1.96 13.12
N GLU A 289 6.41 0.99 13.81
CA GLU A 289 7.79 0.56 13.62
C GLU A 289 7.97 -0.07 12.23
N ILE A 290 7.02 -0.91 11.82
CA ILE A 290 6.97 -1.49 10.48
C ILE A 290 6.85 -0.39 9.42
N ALA A 291 5.91 0.54 9.60
CA ALA A 291 5.71 1.66 8.69
C ALA A 291 6.98 2.50 8.58
N LYS A 292 7.69 2.75 9.69
CA LYS A 292 8.97 3.45 9.67
C LYS A 292 9.99 2.70 8.82
N SER A 293 10.19 1.40 9.06
CA SER A 293 11.14 0.58 8.29
C SER A 293 10.84 0.57 6.79
N VAL A 294 9.56 0.44 6.43
CA VAL A 294 9.10 0.41 5.03
C VAL A 294 9.22 1.80 4.36
N LEU A 295 8.69 2.85 5.00
CA LEU A 295 8.67 4.20 4.42
C LEU A 295 10.08 4.78 4.29
N GLU A 296 10.99 4.48 5.22
CA GLU A 296 12.40 4.85 5.10
C GLU A 296 13.07 4.20 3.89
N LYS A 297 12.67 2.99 3.50
CA LYS A 297 13.17 2.31 2.29
C LYS A 297 12.54 2.87 1.01
N LEU A 298 11.23 3.12 1.03
CA LEU A 298 10.44 3.48 -0.16
C LEU A 298 10.50 4.95 -0.55
N MET A 299 10.51 5.85 0.43
CA MET A 299 10.27 7.28 0.24
C MET A 299 11.57 8.09 0.31
N HIS A 300 11.56 9.22 -0.40
CA HIS A 300 12.62 10.22 -0.35
C HIS A 300 12.34 11.26 0.75
N PRO A 301 13.36 11.84 1.41
CA PRO A 301 13.17 12.93 2.38
C PRO A 301 12.52 14.18 1.77
N THR A 302 12.81 14.48 0.50
CA THR A 302 12.39 15.74 -0.16
C THR A 302 11.58 15.55 -1.45
N ILE A 303 11.70 14.40 -2.12
CA ILE A 303 11.05 14.12 -3.42
C ILE A 303 9.79 13.31 -3.14
N LYS A 304 8.63 13.94 -3.29
CA LYS A 304 7.33 13.38 -2.90
C LYS A 304 6.71 12.44 -3.94
N TYR A 305 7.52 11.58 -4.55
CA TYR A 305 7.06 10.60 -5.53
C TYR A 305 7.26 9.17 -5.03
N GLN A 306 6.34 8.28 -5.40
CA GLN A 306 6.26 6.90 -4.93
C GLN A 306 6.14 5.93 -6.11
N PRO A 307 6.49 4.64 -5.94
CA PRO A 307 6.46 3.68 -7.03
C PRO A 307 5.03 3.40 -7.50
N LEU A 308 4.80 3.49 -8.81
CA LEU A 308 3.54 3.17 -9.47
C LEU A 308 3.14 1.70 -9.20
N GLY A 309 1.89 1.48 -8.80
CA GLY A 309 1.33 0.13 -8.62
C GLY A 309 1.70 -0.57 -7.31
N LEU A 310 2.60 0.00 -6.49
CA LEU A 310 3.01 -0.59 -5.20
C LEU A 310 2.32 0.06 -4.00
N VAL A 311 1.87 1.31 -4.11
CA VAL A 311 1.20 2.02 -3.01
C VAL A 311 -0.31 2.11 -3.24
N ASN A 312 -0.72 2.20 -4.49
CA ASN A 312 -2.09 2.15 -4.98
C ASN A 312 -2.10 1.59 -6.41
N ASN A 313 -3.28 1.24 -6.90
CA ASN A 313 -3.53 0.75 -8.26
C ASN A 313 -4.18 1.82 -9.17
N HIS A 314 -4.45 3.04 -8.67
CA HIS A 314 -5.16 4.10 -9.38
C HIS A 314 -4.25 5.07 -10.17
N GLY A 315 -2.96 4.75 -10.30
CA GLY A 315 -2.01 5.59 -11.04
C GLY A 315 -1.43 6.76 -10.26
N GLU A 316 -1.71 6.87 -8.96
CA GLU A 316 -1.20 7.95 -8.10
C GLU A 316 0.27 7.68 -7.73
N VAL A 317 1.14 8.60 -8.16
CA VAL A 317 2.58 8.54 -7.93
C VAL A 317 3.09 9.67 -7.05
N PHE A 318 2.26 10.63 -6.68
CA PHE A 318 2.60 11.70 -5.74
C PHE A 318 2.15 11.32 -4.33
N ASN A 319 3.02 11.52 -3.34
CA ASN A 319 2.69 11.33 -1.94
C ASN A 319 2.51 12.69 -1.25
N ASP A 320 1.26 13.10 -1.03
CA ASP A 320 0.92 14.33 -0.32
C ASP A 320 0.73 14.14 1.19
N ARG A 321 0.81 12.88 1.68
CA ARG A 321 0.51 12.53 3.06
C ARG A 321 1.77 12.31 3.89
N SER A 322 1.72 12.76 5.14
CA SER A 322 2.68 12.35 6.17
C SER A 322 2.06 11.23 7.01
N TYR A 323 2.51 10.00 6.79
CA TYR A 323 2.03 8.84 7.52
C TYR A 323 2.74 8.73 8.89
N TRP A 324 1.99 8.71 9.99
CA TRP A 324 2.49 8.65 11.38
C TRP A 324 3.55 9.70 11.76
N GLY A 325 3.60 10.84 11.04
CA GLY A 325 4.65 11.85 11.21
C GLY A 325 6.06 11.36 10.88
N ILE A 326 6.19 10.26 10.14
CA ILE A 326 7.48 9.67 9.79
C ILE A 326 8.13 10.50 8.68
N VAL A 327 9.34 10.98 8.94
CA VAL A 327 10.19 11.65 7.96
C VAL A 327 11.29 10.67 7.54
N PRO A 328 11.36 10.26 6.25
CA PRO A 328 12.40 9.35 5.76
C PRO A 328 13.81 9.91 6.02
N SER A 329 14.70 9.07 6.54
CA SER A 329 15.92 9.53 7.23
C SER A 329 17.19 9.66 6.37
N ALA A 330 17.28 9.06 5.17
CA ALA A 330 18.48 9.21 4.33
C ALA A 330 18.33 8.83 2.84
N ASN A 331 19.24 9.41 2.05
CA ASN A 331 19.62 8.98 0.70
C ASN A 331 20.34 7.62 0.73
N GLY A 332 20.53 7.02 -0.45
CA GLY A 332 21.23 5.77 -0.65
C GLY A 332 20.38 4.72 -1.34
N VAL A 333 20.81 3.47 -1.21
CA VAL A 333 20.25 2.32 -1.93
C VAL A 333 19.54 1.38 -0.98
N ASN A 334 18.25 1.16 -1.24
CA ASN A 334 17.43 0.18 -0.52
C ASN A 334 16.94 -0.88 -1.49
N ILE A 335 17.08 -2.16 -1.10
CA ILE A 335 16.55 -3.29 -1.88
C ILE A 335 15.63 -4.15 -1.03
N MET A 336 14.56 -4.65 -1.64
CA MET A 336 13.61 -5.62 -1.12
C MET A 336 13.59 -6.80 -2.11
N PRO A 337 14.55 -7.74 -1.98
CA PRO A 337 14.77 -8.78 -2.97
C PRO A 337 13.57 -9.68 -3.22
N PHE A 338 12.73 -9.93 -2.21
CA PHE A 338 11.60 -10.84 -2.30
C PHE A 338 10.57 -10.40 -3.34
N ILE A 339 10.20 -9.12 -3.34
CA ILE A 339 9.30 -8.54 -4.37
C ILE A 339 10.03 -7.95 -5.58
N GLY A 340 11.37 -8.00 -5.59
CA GLY A 340 12.18 -7.50 -6.68
C GLY A 340 12.22 -5.98 -6.79
N LEU A 341 12.09 -5.26 -5.67
CA LEU A 341 12.09 -3.79 -5.64
C LEU A 341 13.45 -3.22 -5.22
N ALA A 342 13.96 -2.24 -5.95
CA ALA A 342 15.05 -1.37 -5.49
C ALA A 342 14.66 0.10 -5.59
N VAL A 343 15.13 0.88 -4.62
CA VAL A 343 14.88 2.31 -4.47
C VAL A 343 16.22 3.03 -4.34
N PHE A 344 16.51 3.89 -5.30
CA PHE A 344 17.74 4.67 -5.39
C PHE A 344 17.44 6.13 -5.09
N LYS A 345 18.10 6.67 -4.07
CA LYS A 345 17.83 8.01 -3.51
C LYS A 345 19.10 8.83 -3.46
N THR A 346 19.05 10.05 -3.98
CA THR A 346 20.15 11.02 -3.94
C THR A 346 19.59 12.41 -3.70
N ASP A 347 20.44 13.37 -3.35
CA ASP A 347 20.00 14.76 -3.19
C ASP A 347 19.39 15.35 -4.46
N GLU A 348 19.74 14.81 -5.63
CA GLU A 348 19.30 15.30 -6.93
C GLU A 348 18.07 14.56 -7.48
N PHE A 349 17.94 13.26 -7.21
CA PHE A 349 16.86 12.45 -7.78
C PHE A 349 16.50 11.17 -7.02
N LEU A 350 15.30 10.70 -7.32
CA LEU A 350 14.70 9.43 -6.89
C LEU A 350 14.42 8.53 -8.10
N PHE A 351 14.76 7.25 -7.98
CA PHE A 351 14.47 6.23 -8.99
C PHE A 351 14.01 4.93 -8.32
N HIS A 352 12.93 4.36 -8.83
CA HIS A 352 12.39 3.07 -8.41
C HIS A 352 12.49 2.06 -9.55
N ILE A 353 12.91 0.85 -9.24
CA ILE A 353 12.89 -0.27 -10.19
C ILE A 353 12.24 -1.47 -9.54
N ARG A 354 11.31 -2.09 -10.25
CA ARG A 354 10.76 -3.39 -9.89
C ARG A 354 11.06 -4.39 -11.01
N VAL A 355 11.76 -5.46 -10.66
CA VAL A 355 11.93 -6.62 -11.52
C VAL A 355 10.86 -7.67 -11.22
N GLN A 356 10.48 -8.43 -12.23
CA GLN A 356 9.44 -9.43 -12.08
C GLN A 356 9.96 -10.64 -11.30
N ARG A 357 9.12 -11.22 -10.44
CA ARG A 357 9.48 -12.40 -9.64
C ARG A 357 8.57 -13.58 -9.97
N PRO A 358 9.09 -14.83 -9.95
CA PRO A 358 8.25 -16.00 -10.08
C PRO A 358 7.13 -15.99 -9.02
N GLN A 359 5.93 -16.38 -9.43
CA GLN A 359 4.72 -16.50 -8.60
C GLN A 359 4.18 -15.19 -7.98
N LEU A 360 4.84 -14.06 -8.19
CA LEU A 360 4.29 -12.75 -7.83
C LEU A 360 3.58 -12.14 -9.04
N ALA A 361 2.43 -11.54 -8.80
CA ALA A 361 1.68 -10.83 -9.83
C ALA A 361 2.49 -9.62 -10.34
N ALA A 362 2.46 -9.39 -11.64
CA ALA A 362 2.98 -8.18 -12.28
C ALA A 362 2.24 -6.94 -11.75
N PHE A 363 0.91 -7.04 -11.66
CA PHE A 363 0.03 -6.01 -11.11
C PHE A 363 -1.33 -6.61 -10.79
N GLU A 364 -2.18 -5.82 -10.16
CA GLU A 364 -3.57 -6.15 -9.85
C GLU A 364 -4.51 -5.21 -10.61
N ILE A 365 -5.63 -5.74 -11.11
CA ILE A 365 -6.72 -4.95 -11.68
C ILE A 365 -7.92 -5.00 -10.73
N GLU A 366 -8.65 -3.89 -10.65
CA GLU A 366 -9.82 -3.71 -9.79
C GLU A 366 -10.99 -3.13 -10.59
N GLU A 367 -12.22 -3.46 -10.17
CA GLU A 367 -13.45 -2.90 -10.71
C GLU A 367 -13.37 -1.36 -10.71
N TYR A 368 -13.62 -0.73 -11.86
CA TYR A 368 -13.54 0.73 -12.09
C TYR A 368 -12.13 1.34 -12.25
N VAL A 369 -11.07 0.54 -12.24
CA VAL A 369 -9.70 1.02 -12.55
C VAL A 369 -9.38 0.76 -14.02
N ASP A 370 -8.75 1.73 -14.69
CA ASP A 370 -8.21 1.50 -16.03
C ASP A 370 -7.12 0.42 -15.98
N VAL A 371 -7.47 -0.76 -16.48
CA VAL A 371 -6.62 -1.96 -16.47
C VAL A 371 -5.25 -1.74 -17.11
N LYS A 372 -5.13 -0.74 -18.00
CA LYS A 372 -3.87 -0.39 -18.67
C LYS A 372 -2.87 0.30 -17.73
N LEU A 373 -3.31 0.86 -16.59
CA LEU A 373 -2.41 1.50 -15.63
C LEU A 373 -1.43 0.49 -15.00
N GLY A 374 -1.89 -0.75 -14.80
CA GLY A 374 -1.06 -1.82 -14.23
C GLY A 374 0.15 -2.19 -15.11
N ILE A 375 0.08 -1.96 -16.42
CA ILE A 375 1.18 -2.21 -17.38
C ILE A 375 2.44 -1.43 -16.98
N GLY A 376 2.28 -0.22 -16.43
CA GLY A 376 3.40 0.62 -16.01
C GLY A 376 4.17 0.13 -14.80
N ALA A 377 3.57 -0.69 -13.94
CA ALA A 377 4.18 -1.11 -12.67
C ALA A 377 5.49 -1.91 -12.86
N LEU A 378 5.64 -2.61 -13.99
CA LEU A 378 6.87 -3.32 -14.34
C LEU A 378 7.78 -2.57 -15.31
N GLN A 379 7.23 -1.71 -16.18
CA GLN A 379 7.97 -1.16 -17.33
C GLN A 379 8.50 0.26 -17.11
N MET A 380 7.85 1.09 -16.30
CA MET A 380 8.24 2.49 -16.16
C MET A 380 9.64 2.63 -15.55
N ARG A 381 10.48 3.47 -16.14
CA ARG A 381 11.88 3.75 -15.73
C ARG A 381 12.10 5.26 -15.58
N LYS A 382 11.26 5.91 -14.77
CA LYS A 382 11.27 7.37 -14.61
C LYS A 382 12.26 7.80 -13.52
N ILE A 383 13.01 8.87 -13.79
CA ILE A 383 13.79 9.62 -12.80
C ILE A 383 12.94 10.81 -12.32
N TYR A 384 12.75 10.92 -11.00
CA TYR A 384 12.10 12.07 -10.38
C TYR A 384 13.17 13.00 -9.79
N LEU A 385 13.26 14.23 -10.28
CA LEU A 385 14.25 15.21 -9.82
C LEU A 385 13.76 16.01 -8.62
N THR A 386 14.70 16.47 -7.80
CA THR A 386 14.48 17.52 -6.81
C THR A 386 13.92 18.78 -7.49
N ASN A 387 12.85 19.33 -6.90
CA ASN A 387 12.05 20.43 -7.42
C ASN A 387 11.39 20.19 -8.79
N GLY A 388 11.41 18.94 -9.30
CA GLY A 388 10.67 18.56 -10.50
C GLY A 388 9.16 18.60 -10.29
N LYS A 389 8.43 18.96 -11.34
CA LYS A 389 6.96 18.96 -11.36
C LYS A 389 6.47 17.93 -12.36
N TYR A 390 5.95 16.83 -11.85
CA TYR A 390 5.41 15.73 -12.64
C TYR A 390 3.92 15.51 -12.31
N ASN A 391 3.23 14.79 -13.20
CA ASN A 391 1.85 14.39 -12.96
C ASN A 391 1.72 13.68 -11.61
N LYS A 392 0.71 14.07 -10.83
CA LYS A 392 0.42 13.44 -9.54
C LYS A 392 -0.25 12.08 -9.71
N ILE A 393 -1.08 11.98 -10.74
CA ILE A 393 -1.85 10.80 -11.11
C ILE A 393 -1.65 10.59 -12.60
N PHE A 394 -1.28 9.38 -13.01
CA PHE A 394 -1.20 9.01 -14.42
C PHE A 394 -2.51 8.44 -14.92
N LYS A 395 -2.98 8.94 -16.07
CA LYS A 395 -3.93 8.22 -16.94
C LYS A 395 -3.15 7.46 -18.00
N TRP A 396 -3.76 6.48 -18.68
CA TRP A 396 -3.07 5.68 -19.70
C TRP A 396 -2.38 6.52 -20.78
N ASN A 397 -3.03 7.58 -21.26
CA ASN A 397 -2.48 8.47 -22.29
C ASN A 397 -1.19 9.18 -21.84
N ASP A 398 -1.08 9.51 -20.56
CA ASP A 398 0.12 10.11 -19.98
C ASP A 398 1.17 9.03 -19.67
N LEU A 399 0.71 7.89 -19.15
CA LEU A 399 1.54 6.78 -18.71
C LEU A 399 2.32 6.19 -19.86
N LYS A 400 1.68 5.89 -20.99
CA LYS A 400 2.34 5.27 -22.16
C LYS A 400 3.46 6.13 -22.76
N CYS A 401 3.48 7.41 -22.42
CA CYS A 401 4.52 8.37 -22.83
C CYS A 401 5.66 8.46 -21.79
N GLN A 402 5.62 7.74 -20.67
CA GLN A 402 6.68 7.82 -19.67
C GLN A 402 7.90 6.98 -20.08
N PRO A 403 9.11 7.40 -19.69
CA PRO A 403 10.34 6.67 -20.01
C PRO A 403 10.29 5.20 -19.60
N GLY A 404 10.76 4.30 -20.47
CA GLY A 404 10.77 2.84 -20.25
C GLY A 404 9.49 2.11 -20.68
N MET A 405 8.42 2.84 -20.98
CA MET A 405 7.14 2.25 -21.33
C MET A 405 7.14 1.68 -22.75
N MET A 406 6.57 0.48 -22.91
CA MET A 406 6.21 -0.07 -24.20
C MET A 406 4.70 0.06 -24.42
N SER A 407 4.29 0.37 -25.64
CA SER A 407 2.88 0.40 -26.05
C SER A 407 2.76 -0.04 -27.51
N LEU A 408 1.54 -0.32 -27.99
CA LEU A 408 1.34 -0.47 -29.43
C LEU A 408 1.45 0.86 -30.16
N VAL A 409 1.83 0.80 -31.43
CA VAL A 409 1.73 1.93 -32.37
C VAL A 409 0.26 2.20 -32.73
N ASN A 410 -0.54 1.15 -32.97
CA ASN A 410 -1.98 1.24 -33.20
C ASN A 410 -2.77 0.51 -32.10
N GLU A 411 -3.38 1.27 -31.19
CA GLU A 411 -4.15 0.71 -30.06
C GLU A 411 -5.56 0.24 -30.44
N ALA A 412 -6.08 0.61 -31.62
CA ALA A 412 -7.44 0.27 -32.04
C ALA A 412 -7.66 -1.25 -32.22
N ASP A 413 -6.57 -2.01 -32.42
CA ASP A 413 -6.62 -3.43 -32.80
C ASP A 413 -6.44 -4.42 -31.64
N ILE A 414 -6.33 -3.95 -30.38
CA ILE A 414 -6.25 -4.87 -29.23
C ILE A 414 -7.64 -5.10 -28.66
N ASP A 415 -8.06 -6.35 -28.79
CA ASP A 415 -9.04 -6.91 -27.89
C ASP A 415 -8.39 -7.27 -26.55
N TYR A 416 -8.46 -6.34 -25.58
CA TYR A 416 -8.00 -6.59 -24.21
C TYR A 416 -8.93 -7.58 -23.46
N SER A 417 -10.01 -8.07 -24.10
CA SER A 417 -11.11 -8.81 -23.47
C SER A 417 -10.75 -10.16 -22.88
N GLY A 418 -9.59 -10.75 -23.21
CA GLY A 418 -9.16 -12.04 -22.68
C GLY A 418 -8.37 -11.92 -21.37
N GLU A 419 -7.17 -11.33 -21.44
CA GLU A 419 -6.20 -11.38 -20.33
C GLU A 419 -6.43 -10.29 -19.27
N LEU A 420 -6.80 -9.07 -19.69
CA LEU A 420 -6.98 -7.92 -18.80
C LEU A 420 -8.44 -7.67 -18.40
N LYS A 421 -9.35 -8.57 -18.75
CA LYS A 421 -10.75 -8.47 -18.33
C LYS A 421 -10.93 -9.05 -16.92
N LEU A 422 -11.63 -8.29 -16.08
CA LEU A 422 -12.23 -8.81 -14.86
C LEU A 422 -13.31 -9.82 -15.25
N ASP A 423 -13.25 -11.00 -14.65
CA ASP A 423 -14.36 -11.93 -14.78
C ASP A 423 -15.59 -11.32 -14.07
N LYS A 424 -16.80 -11.56 -14.61
CA LYS A 424 -18.04 -10.89 -14.15
C LYS A 424 -18.32 -11.08 -12.66
N ASN A 425 -17.75 -12.13 -12.07
CA ASN A 425 -17.94 -12.49 -10.67
C ASN A 425 -16.83 -11.96 -9.74
N TYR A 426 -15.78 -11.33 -10.28
CA TYR A 426 -14.61 -10.90 -9.50
C TYR A 426 -14.41 -9.38 -9.57
N LYS A 427 -14.27 -8.77 -8.39
CA LYS A 427 -13.95 -7.34 -8.27
C LYS A 427 -12.45 -7.04 -8.44
N ILE A 428 -11.61 -8.06 -8.32
CA ILE A 428 -10.15 -7.95 -8.33
C ILE A 428 -9.56 -9.15 -9.09
N LYS A 429 -8.49 -8.93 -9.87
CA LYS A 429 -7.73 -10.00 -10.54
C LYS A 429 -6.23 -9.69 -10.55
N SER A 430 -5.43 -10.65 -10.10
CA SER A 430 -3.97 -10.61 -10.25
C SER A 430 -3.56 -10.95 -11.68
N ILE A 431 -2.71 -10.11 -12.27
CA ILE A 431 -2.13 -10.35 -13.60
C ILE A 431 -0.69 -10.81 -13.43
N PHE A 432 -0.35 -11.94 -14.04
CA PHE A 432 0.98 -12.53 -13.98
C PHE A 432 1.68 -12.44 -15.33
N THR A 433 3.00 -12.32 -15.30
CA THR A 433 3.82 -12.74 -16.45
C THR A 433 3.80 -14.27 -16.56
N ARG A 434 4.12 -14.80 -17.74
CA ARG A 434 4.17 -16.26 -17.94
C ARG A 434 5.14 -16.90 -16.93
N GLN A 435 4.64 -17.85 -16.16
CA GLN A 435 5.42 -18.57 -15.16
C GLN A 435 6.40 -19.54 -15.85
N GLY A 436 7.59 -19.71 -15.28
CA GLY A 436 8.68 -20.52 -15.86
C GLY A 436 9.64 -19.73 -16.77
N ASP A 437 9.17 -18.62 -17.36
CA ASP A 437 9.97 -17.74 -18.23
C ASP A 437 10.44 -16.49 -17.46
N ILE A 438 10.83 -16.63 -16.19
CA ILE A 438 11.26 -15.50 -15.34
C ILE A 438 12.63 -15.81 -14.75
N THR A 439 13.62 -14.98 -15.09
CA THR A 439 14.91 -14.92 -14.41
C THR A 439 15.20 -13.47 -14.09
N SER A 440 15.45 -13.14 -12.82
CA SER A 440 15.64 -11.75 -12.43
C SER A 440 16.54 -11.62 -11.22
N CYS A 441 17.29 -10.52 -11.15
CA CYS A 441 18.00 -10.09 -9.97
C CYS A 441 17.88 -8.59 -9.76
N ILE A 442 17.99 -8.20 -8.50
CA ILE A 442 18.31 -6.83 -8.11
C ILE A 442 19.43 -6.93 -7.10
N GLY A 443 20.41 -6.05 -7.21
CA GLY A 443 21.53 -6.01 -6.29
C GLY A 443 22.09 -4.61 -6.16
N ARG A 444 22.93 -4.44 -5.15
CA ARG A 444 23.69 -3.22 -4.91
C ARG A 444 25.15 -3.56 -4.75
N LEU A 445 26.03 -2.77 -5.37
CA LEU A 445 27.47 -2.93 -5.21
C LEU A 445 27.93 -2.21 -3.93
N ASP A 446 27.44 -1.00 -3.73
CA ASP A 446 27.68 -0.13 -2.57
C ASP A 446 26.41 0.72 -2.30
N ASP A 447 26.52 1.83 -1.56
CA ASP A 447 25.41 2.78 -1.34
C ASP A 447 25.16 3.74 -2.53
N LYS A 448 25.87 3.56 -3.66
CA LYS A 448 25.88 4.48 -4.81
C LYS A 448 25.52 3.80 -6.13
N LEU A 449 25.38 2.48 -6.16
CA LEU A 449 25.06 1.73 -7.37
C LEU A 449 24.06 0.61 -7.12
N VAL A 450 22.96 0.62 -7.89
CA VAL A 450 22.05 -0.52 -8.06
C VAL A 450 22.25 -1.11 -9.44
N PHE A 451 22.19 -2.42 -9.52
CA PHE A 451 22.12 -3.15 -10.77
C PHE A 451 20.94 -4.13 -10.78
N TRP A 452 20.47 -4.48 -11.97
CA TRP A 452 19.42 -5.47 -12.13
C TRP A 452 19.53 -6.23 -13.45
N TYR A 453 18.90 -7.41 -13.43
CA TYR A 453 18.60 -8.22 -14.59
C TYR A 453 17.13 -8.61 -14.51
N ASN A 454 16.42 -8.57 -15.61
CA ASN A 454 15.01 -8.94 -15.67
C ASN A 454 14.71 -9.58 -17.03
N TYR A 455 14.41 -10.87 -17.02
CA TYR A 455 13.90 -11.62 -18.16
C TYR A 455 12.48 -12.06 -17.86
N TYR A 456 11.52 -11.68 -18.72
CA TYR A 456 10.11 -12.03 -18.55
C TYR A 456 9.34 -11.98 -19.87
N PHE A 457 8.27 -12.77 -19.95
CA PHE A 457 7.25 -12.64 -20.99
C PHE A 457 6.15 -11.68 -20.54
N PHE A 458 6.00 -10.57 -21.25
CA PHE A 458 4.96 -9.58 -20.99
C PHE A 458 3.72 -9.90 -21.83
N SER A 459 2.76 -10.58 -21.19
CA SER A 459 1.59 -11.16 -21.87
C SER A 459 0.70 -10.14 -22.59
N PRO A 460 0.44 -8.92 -22.06
CA PRO A 460 -0.44 -7.96 -22.73
C PRO A 460 -0.01 -7.60 -24.15
N TYR A 461 1.30 -7.68 -24.43
CA TYR A 461 1.88 -7.43 -25.76
C TYR A 461 2.60 -8.64 -26.35
N ARG A 462 2.49 -9.82 -25.73
CA ARG A 462 3.17 -11.06 -26.14
C ARG A 462 4.64 -10.85 -26.54
N VAL A 463 5.39 -10.19 -25.67
CA VAL A 463 6.79 -9.80 -25.92
C VAL A 463 7.69 -10.40 -24.86
N PHE A 464 8.82 -10.99 -25.28
CA PHE A 464 9.89 -11.31 -24.33
C PHE A 464 10.80 -10.10 -24.16
N VAL A 465 11.05 -9.75 -22.91
CA VAL A 465 11.89 -8.62 -22.55
C VAL A 465 13.04 -9.16 -21.71
N THR A 466 14.26 -8.94 -22.20
CA THR A 466 15.46 -9.00 -21.36
C THR A 466 15.93 -7.58 -21.12
N GLU A 467 16.10 -7.23 -19.85
CA GLU A 467 16.59 -5.93 -19.42
C GLU A 467 17.75 -6.13 -18.47
N VAL A 468 18.85 -5.42 -18.72
CA VAL A 468 19.94 -5.25 -17.77
C VAL A 468 20.17 -3.78 -17.55
N GLY A 469 20.42 -3.38 -16.31
CA GLY A 469 20.57 -1.97 -16.02
C GLY A 469 21.41 -1.68 -14.79
N VAL A 470 21.90 -0.45 -14.76
CA VAL A 470 22.62 0.15 -13.65
C VAL A 470 22.11 1.57 -13.44
N VAL A 471 21.92 1.94 -12.18
CA VAL A 471 21.65 3.31 -11.77
C VAL A 471 22.73 3.75 -10.78
N THR A 472 23.25 4.96 -11.00
CA THR A 472 24.23 5.63 -10.14
C THR A 472 23.74 7.04 -9.82
N SER A 473 24.48 7.83 -9.05
CA SER A 473 24.16 9.24 -8.79
C SER A 473 24.12 10.12 -10.05
N LYS A 474 24.52 9.62 -11.22
CA LYS A 474 24.59 10.36 -12.47
C LYS A 474 23.38 10.13 -13.39
N GLY A 475 22.63 9.05 -13.16
CA GLY A 475 21.50 8.65 -13.97
C GLY A 475 21.36 7.14 -14.09
N VAL A 476 20.71 6.71 -15.16
CA VAL A 476 20.41 5.30 -15.44
C VAL A 476 20.89 4.91 -16.84
N GLN A 477 21.47 3.72 -16.94
CA GLN A 477 21.81 3.09 -18.20
C GLN A 477 21.29 1.66 -18.22
N THR A 478 20.69 1.28 -19.34
CA THR A 478 20.09 -0.03 -19.55
C THR A 478 20.40 -0.56 -20.94
N CYS A 479 20.48 -1.88 -21.07
CA CYS A 479 20.39 -2.55 -22.36
C CYS A 479 19.15 -3.45 -22.37
N PHE A 480 18.39 -3.36 -23.45
CA PHE A 480 17.22 -4.22 -23.69
C PHE A 480 17.46 -5.14 -24.88
N GLN A 481 16.91 -6.35 -24.77
CA GLN A 481 16.56 -7.21 -25.89
C GLN A 481 15.04 -7.41 -25.84
N ILE A 482 14.35 -6.97 -26.89
CA ILE A 482 12.89 -7.00 -27.01
C ILE A 482 12.56 -7.91 -28.19
N ASP A 483 12.01 -9.08 -27.90
CA ASP A 483 11.53 -10.03 -28.91
C ASP A 483 10.02 -9.89 -29.07
N ASN A 484 9.62 -9.08 -30.06
CA ASN A 484 8.22 -8.81 -30.36
C ASN A 484 7.62 -9.98 -31.15
N THR A 485 7.18 -11.02 -30.46
CA THR A 485 6.50 -12.17 -31.10
C THR A 485 5.07 -11.86 -31.52
N PHE A 486 4.58 -10.65 -31.22
CA PHE A 486 3.22 -10.22 -31.53
C PHE A 486 3.06 -9.81 -33.00
N LYS A 487 1.80 -9.75 -33.43
CA LYS A 487 1.44 -9.39 -34.82
C LYS A 487 1.45 -7.88 -35.09
N ASN A 488 1.48 -7.06 -34.03
CA ASN A 488 1.41 -5.61 -34.14
C ASN A 488 2.75 -4.97 -33.78
N ASP A 489 3.02 -3.81 -34.38
CA ASP A 489 4.19 -3.00 -34.06
C ASP A 489 4.07 -2.39 -32.66
N LEU A 490 5.19 -2.42 -31.94
CA LEU A 490 5.35 -1.78 -30.64
C LEU A 490 6.07 -0.45 -30.79
N GLN A 491 5.96 0.38 -29.76
CA GLN A 491 6.76 1.56 -29.58
C GLN A 491 7.26 1.65 -28.14
N PHE A 492 8.42 2.27 -27.95
CA PHE A 492 9.07 2.47 -26.67
C PHE A 492 9.33 3.95 -26.42
N ALA A 493 8.85 4.45 -25.29
CA ALA A 493 9.09 5.82 -24.85
C ALA A 493 10.49 5.93 -24.24
N TRP A 494 11.40 6.61 -24.95
CA TRP A 494 12.82 6.71 -24.56
C TRP A 494 13.23 8.09 -24.04
N LYS A 495 12.41 9.12 -24.25
CA LYS A 495 12.66 10.48 -23.75
C LYS A 495 11.81 10.79 -22.52
N ASP A 496 12.40 11.52 -21.57
CA ASP A 496 11.67 12.29 -20.57
C ASP A 496 11.47 13.72 -21.10
N ASP A 497 10.42 14.40 -20.64
CA ASP A 497 10.13 15.79 -21.04
C ASP A 497 10.93 16.80 -20.17
N GLU A 498 11.59 16.33 -19.12
CA GLU A 498 12.40 17.17 -18.20
C GLU A 498 13.74 17.59 -18.82
N ALA A 499 13.94 18.90 -18.99
CA ALA A 499 15.12 19.47 -19.66
C ALA A 499 16.47 19.17 -18.98
N ARG A 500 16.46 18.89 -17.67
CA ARG A 500 17.66 18.50 -16.91
C ARG A 500 18.07 17.03 -17.10
N ILE A 501 17.32 16.28 -17.91
CA ILE A 501 17.60 14.89 -18.24
C ILE A 501 17.98 14.81 -19.72
N SER A 502 19.19 14.35 -19.98
CA SER A 502 19.67 13.97 -21.31
C SER A 502 19.35 12.49 -21.56
N CYS A 503 18.51 12.21 -22.55
CA CYS A 503 18.24 10.85 -23.01
C CYS A 503 19.06 10.51 -24.26
N GLN A 504 19.64 9.31 -24.30
CA GLN A 504 20.37 8.79 -25.46
C GLN A 504 19.96 7.35 -25.72
N VAL A 505 19.87 6.99 -27.01
CA VAL A 505 19.68 5.60 -27.43
C VAL A 505 20.67 5.26 -28.54
N THR A 506 21.26 4.07 -28.45
CA THR A 506 22.13 3.50 -29.48
C THR A 506 21.72 2.06 -29.75
N SER A 507 21.83 1.63 -31.01
CA SER A 507 21.70 0.21 -31.36
C SER A 507 22.90 -0.56 -30.80
N CYS A 508 22.66 -1.71 -30.19
CA CYS A 508 23.73 -2.62 -29.80
C CYS A 508 24.23 -3.35 -31.04
N LYS A 509 25.52 -3.25 -31.36
CA LYS A 509 26.13 -4.12 -32.39
C LYS A 509 26.38 -5.50 -31.77
N ASP A 510 25.53 -6.48 -32.05
CA ASP A 510 25.88 -7.87 -31.72
C ASP A 510 26.98 -8.34 -32.70
N ARG A 511 28.16 -8.68 -32.17
CA ARG A 511 29.35 -9.00 -32.98
C ARG A 511 29.49 -10.50 -33.30
N ARG A 512 28.59 -11.39 -32.86
CA ARG A 512 28.91 -12.84 -32.82
C ARG A 512 27.81 -13.86 -33.16
N ARG A 513 26.80 -13.54 -33.98
CA ARG A 513 25.89 -14.58 -34.54
C ARG A 513 25.50 -14.27 -35.99
N ASP A 514 26.35 -14.69 -36.92
CA ASP A 514 26.21 -14.42 -38.35
C ASP A 514 25.01 -15.12 -39.01
N ASP A 515 24.36 -16.10 -38.35
CA ASP A 515 23.45 -17.01 -39.09
C ASP A 515 21.95 -16.89 -38.72
N ILE A 516 21.57 -16.06 -37.72
CA ILE A 516 20.15 -15.97 -37.26
C ILE A 516 19.56 -14.54 -37.34
N TYR A 517 20.38 -13.50 -37.54
CA TYR A 517 19.96 -12.09 -37.39
C TYR A 517 19.91 -11.24 -38.66
N ALA A 518 19.52 -11.83 -39.80
CA ALA A 518 19.21 -11.07 -41.03
C ALA A 518 18.04 -10.06 -40.87
N ALA A 519 17.38 -10.04 -39.70
CA ALA A 519 16.24 -9.18 -39.37
C ALA A 519 16.52 -8.19 -38.22
N MET A 520 17.77 -7.82 -37.91
CA MET A 520 18.00 -6.63 -37.08
C MET A 520 17.62 -5.39 -37.90
N THR A 521 16.45 -4.82 -37.63
CA THR A 521 16.03 -3.59 -38.30
C THR A 521 16.90 -2.44 -37.79
N GLU A 522 17.47 -1.63 -38.69
CA GLU A 522 18.00 -0.33 -38.32
C GLU A 522 16.92 0.44 -37.55
N VAL A 523 17.23 0.82 -36.32
CA VAL A 523 16.37 1.69 -35.53
C VAL A 523 16.37 3.04 -36.24
N THR A 524 15.26 3.40 -36.89
CA THR A 524 15.12 4.70 -37.53
C THR A 524 14.80 5.75 -36.48
N PHE A 525 15.78 6.60 -36.19
CA PHE A 525 15.63 7.72 -35.25
C PHE A 525 15.16 8.97 -36.01
N ALA A 526 13.94 9.44 -35.78
CA ALA A 526 13.67 10.86 -35.98
C ALA A 526 14.10 11.59 -34.71
N ARG A 527 15.05 12.51 -34.80
CA ARG A 527 15.69 13.20 -33.63
C ARG A 527 14.67 13.88 -32.70
N ASN A 528 13.47 14.16 -33.18
CA ASN A 528 12.37 14.79 -32.46
C ASN A 528 11.30 13.82 -31.94
N ASP A 529 11.33 12.54 -32.32
CA ASP A 529 10.34 11.57 -31.86
C ASP A 529 10.63 11.15 -30.40
N LYS A 530 9.57 11.02 -29.61
CA LYS A 530 9.59 10.54 -28.23
C LYS A 530 9.63 9.02 -28.17
N PHE A 531 9.30 8.37 -29.28
CA PHE A 531 9.14 6.93 -29.39
C PHE A 531 10.17 6.30 -30.33
N ILE A 532 10.52 5.06 -30.03
CA ILE A 532 11.22 4.14 -30.94
C ILE A 532 10.25 3.04 -31.32
N LYS A 533 10.09 2.76 -32.62
CA LYS A 533 9.18 1.73 -33.12
C LYS A 533 9.90 0.39 -33.26
N TYR A 534 9.25 -0.69 -32.83
CA TYR A 534 9.68 -2.08 -33.02
C TYR A 534 8.70 -2.80 -33.90
N LYS A 535 9.19 -3.36 -35.01
CA LYS A 535 8.34 -4.10 -35.94
C LYS A 535 7.82 -5.38 -35.29
N ALA A 536 6.61 -5.79 -35.71
CA ALA A 536 6.06 -7.10 -35.42
C ALA A 536 7.02 -8.22 -35.85
N LYS A 537 7.13 -9.29 -35.06
CA LYS A 537 7.94 -10.49 -35.32
C LYS A 537 9.45 -10.21 -35.48
N HIS A 538 9.97 -9.21 -34.77
CA HIS A 538 11.40 -8.85 -34.81
C HIS A 538 11.99 -8.78 -33.40
N ILE A 539 13.29 -9.08 -33.32
CA ILE A 539 14.10 -8.89 -32.12
C ILE A 539 14.84 -7.56 -32.26
N THR A 540 14.71 -6.70 -31.26
CA THR A 540 15.42 -5.42 -31.18
C THR A 540 16.36 -5.40 -29.99
N LEU A 541 17.61 -5.00 -30.23
CA LEU A 541 18.63 -4.77 -29.21
C LEU A 541 18.92 -3.27 -29.12
N LEU A 542 18.78 -2.70 -27.94
CA LEU A 542 19.04 -1.27 -27.73
C LEU A 542 19.75 -1.01 -26.41
N GLN A 543 20.58 0.02 -26.42
CA GLN A 543 21.16 0.60 -25.24
C GLN A 543 20.53 1.97 -25.03
N TRP A 544 19.98 2.19 -23.85
CA TRP A 544 19.28 3.39 -23.47
C TRP A 544 19.91 4.01 -22.23
N LYS A 545 20.02 5.34 -22.24
CA LYS A 545 20.58 6.13 -21.15
C LYS A 545 19.63 7.29 -20.82
N MET A 546 19.42 7.56 -19.55
CA MET A 546 18.93 8.84 -19.05
C MET A 546 19.92 9.39 -18.03
N MET A 547 20.56 10.51 -18.36
CA MET A 547 21.64 11.11 -17.58
C MET A 547 21.25 12.51 -17.14
N LEU A 548 21.74 12.96 -15.98
CA LEU A 548 21.62 14.35 -15.60
C LEU A 548 22.54 15.20 -16.49
N SER A 549 22.04 16.32 -17.04
CA SER A 549 22.66 17.07 -18.15
C SER A 549 24.11 17.57 -17.94
N ASN A 550 24.67 17.45 -16.72
CA ASN A 550 26.04 17.90 -16.36
C ASN A 550 26.94 16.78 -15.82
N SER A 551 26.58 15.52 -16.03
CA SER A 551 27.30 14.37 -15.47
C SER A 551 28.17 13.68 -16.51
N PRO A 552 29.51 13.59 -16.33
CA PRO A 552 30.35 12.83 -17.26
C PRO A 552 30.03 11.33 -17.20
N ASP A 553 30.07 10.66 -18.36
CA ASP A 553 29.90 9.21 -18.48
C ASP A 553 31.12 8.48 -17.86
N ASP A 554 30.95 7.85 -16.71
CA ASP A 554 32.00 7.04 -16.05
C ASP A 554 31.60 5.58 -15.78
N TYR A 555 30.40 5.16 -16.22
CA TYR A 555 29.93 3.77 -16.17
C TYR A 555 29.31 3.33 -17.49
N GLU A 556 29.33 2.01 -17.72
CA GLU A 556 28.86 1.39 -18.96
C GLU A 556 28.15 0.08 -18.60
N VAL A 557 27.03 -0.23 -19.25
CA VAL A 557 26.29 -1.49 -19.10
C VAL A 557 26.28 -2.21 -20.43
N ASN A 558 26.56 -3.51 -20.41
CA ASN A 558 26.60 -4.34 -21.60
C ASN A 558 25.82 -5.65 -21.40
N LEU A 559 25.03 -5.97 -22.41
CA LEU A 559 24.36 -7.25 -22.59
C LEU A 559 25.22 -8.12 -23.53
N GLU A 560 26.36 -8.63 -23.06
CA GLU A 560 27.06 -9.73 -23.75
C GLU A 560 26.53 -11.06 -23.15
N PRO A 561 26.95 -12.30 -23.51
CA PRO A 561 26.21 -13.51 -23.09
C PRO A 561 26.14 -13.70 -21.55
N LYS A 562 26.86 -12.86 -20.80
CA LYS A 562 26.66 -12.58 -19.38
C LYS A 562 26.38 -11.09 -19.18
N PHE A 563 25.52 -10.76 -18.22
CA PHE A 563 25.33 -9.39 -17.76
C PHE A 563 26.65 -8.84 -17.21
N SER A 564 27.15 -7.74 -17.78
CA SER A 564 28.32 -7.04 -17.29
C SER A 564 28.13 -5.53 -17.25
N PHE A 565 28.85 -4.88 -16.34
CA PHE A 565 28.88 -3.43 -16.26
C PHE A 565 30.27 -2.93 -15.83
N LYS A 566 30.64 -1.73 -16.26
CA LYS A 566 31.83 -1.01 -15.79
C LYS A 566 31.42 0.07 -14.82
N TYR A 567 32.16 0.21 -13.73
CA TYR A 567 32.00 1.28 -12.75
C TYR A 567 33.37 1.61 -12.16
N ASN A 568 33.74 2.89 -12.09
CA ASN A 568 35.06 3.34 -11.61
C ASN A 568 36.24 2.65 -12.30
N LYS A 569 36.17 2.45 -13.62
CA LYS A 569 37.15 1.72 -14.47
C LYS A 569 37.22 0.20 -14.26
N ASP A 570 36.56 -0.34 -13.25
CA ASP A 570 36.48 -1.78 -13.02
C ASP A 570 35.34 -2.40 -13.83
N LYS A 571 35.56 -3.61 -14.35
CA LYS A 571 34.50 -4.43 -14.98
C LYS A 571 33.96 -5.44 -13.97
N TYR A 572 32.65 -5.49 -13.88
CA TYR A 572 31.87 -6.40 -13.06
C TYR A 572 31.06 -7.34 -13.94
N GLU A 573 30.96 -8.61 -13.55
CA GLU A 573 30.15 -9.61 -14.24
C GLU A 573 29.20 -10.28 -13.26
N VAL A 574 27.94 -10.44 -13.64
CA VAL A 574 26.91 -11.10 -12.84
C VAL A 574 26.59 -12.46 -13.45
N THR A 575 26.70 -13.51 -12.63
CA THR A 575 26.44 -14.89 -13.07
C THR A 575 25.40 -15.53 -12.16
N PHE A 576 24.45 -16.24 -12.78
CA PHE A 576 23.38 -16.96 -12.10
C PHE A 576 23.73 -18.43 -11.91
N ASP A 577 23.18 -19.03 -10.85
CA ASP A 577 23.11 -20.47 -10.69
C ASP A 577 21.73 -21.02 -11.08
N GLU A 578 21.60 -22.35 -11.08
CA GLU A 578 20.37 -23.06 -11.43
C GLU A 578 19.18 -22.76 -10.52
N LYS A 579 19.43 -22.23 -9.31
CA LYS A 579 18.39 -21.87 -8.34
C LYS A 579 18.00 -20.40 -8.43
N GLY A 580 18.49 -19.67 -9.43
CA GLY A 580 18.25 -18.24 -9.60
C GLY A 580 18.98 -17.35 -8.58
N ARG A 581 19.92 -17.92 -7.81
CA ARG A 581 20.88 -17.13 -7.01
C ARG A 581 21.94 -16.59 -7.95
N TYR A 582 22.61 -15.51 -7.54
CA TYR A 582 23.64 -14.89 -8.37
C TYR A 582 24.86 -14.47 -7.57
N TYR A 583 25.98 -14.32 -8.25
CA TYR A 583 27.19 -13.71 -7.72
C TYR A 583 27.75 -12.68 -8.69
N VAL A 584 28.50 -11.72 -8.15
CA VAL A 584 29.21 -10.70 -8.94
C VAL A 584 30.70 -10.88 -8.75
N SER A 585 31.44 -10.86 -9.86
CA SER A 585 32.88 -10.90 -9.88
C SER A 585 33.47 -9.60 -10.42
N LYS A 586 34.65 -9.22 -9.90
CA LYS A 586 35.56 -8.21 -10.45
C LYS A 586 36.83 -8.95 -10.88
N GLY A 587 37.00 -9.16 -12.18
CA GLY A 587 38.04 -10.05 -12.70
C GLY A 587 37.90 -11.48 -12.16
N THR A 588 38.93 -11.99 -11.48
CA THR A 588 38.93 -13.33 -10.88
C THR A 588 38.38 -13.37 -9.46
N THR A 589 38.01 -12.22 -8.87
CA THR A 589 37.56 -12.12 -7.48
C THR A 589 36.04 -12.05 -7.41
N VAL A 590 35.42 -12.95 -6.64
CA VAL A 590 34.00 -12.85 -6.27
C VAL A 590 33.87 -11.82 -5.16
N ILE A 591 33.03 -10.81 -5.35
CA ILE A 591 32.93 -9.67 -4.43
C ILE A 591 31.60 -9.63 -3.66
N LEU A 592 30.54 -10.18 -4.23
CA LEU A 592 29.21 -10.22 -3.59
C LEU A 592 28.32 -11.31 -4.22
N GLY A 593 27.24 -11.65 -3.52
CA GLY A 593 26.18 -12.52 -4.01
C GLY A 593 24.79 -11.97 -3.69
N GLY A 594 23.77 -12.63 -4.23
CA GLY A 594 22.38 -12.28 -3.99
C GLY A 594 21.40 -13.41 -4.29
N SER A 595 20.19 -13.25 -3.76
CA SER A 595 19.06 -14.15 -3.95
C SER A 595 17.76 -13.34 -3.86
N SER A 596 16.63 -13.97 -4.20
CA SER A 596 15.29 -13.43 -3.99
C SER A 596 14.72 -13.71 -2.59
N SER A 597 15.50 -14.28 -1.66
CA SER A 597 14.99 -14.55 -0.31
C SER A 597 14.68 -13.25 0.43
N SER A 598 13.67 -13.25 1.29
CA SER A 598 13.41 -12.20 2.29
C SER A 598 14.22 -12.37 3.58
N ASN A 599 14.80 -13.56 3.81
CA ASN A 599 15.45 -13.92 5.07
C ASN A 599 16.77 -13.15 5.29
N PRO A 600 16.89 -12.32 6.34
CA PRO A 600 18.08 -11.50 6.60
C PRO A 600 19.31 -12.30 7.04
N ILE A 601 19.12 -13.53 7.51
CA ILE A 601 20.20 -14.43 7.98
C ILE A 601 20.39 -15.64 7.04
N ASP A 602 19.92 -15.54 5.79
CA ASP A 602 20.12 -16.59 4.80
C ASP A 602 21.60 -16.81 4.49
N SER A 603 21.95 -18.05 4.16
CA SER A 603 23.27 -18.38 3.67
C SER A 603 23.21 -19.51 2.66
N PHE A 604 24.17 -19.54 1.75
CA PHE A 604 24.27 -20.61 0.79
C PHE A 604 25.73 -20.87 0.39
N THR A 605 25.94 -21.92 -0.38
CA THR A 605 27.26 -22.27 -0.91
C THR A 605 27.14 -22.64 -2.38
N ILE A 606 28.06 -22.10 -3.19
CA ILE A 606 28.13 -22.33 -4.64
C ILE A 606 29.57 -22.70 -5.00
N GLN A 607 29.72 -23.65 -5.92
CA GLN A 607 30.98 -23.95 -6.56
C GLN A 607 31.20 -22.95 -7.71
N ILE A 608 32.29 -22.20 -7.68
CA ILE A 608 32.58 -21.16 -8.65
C ILE A 608 33.89 -21.50 -9.39
N THR A 609 33.85 -21.33 -10.70
CA THR A 609 35.01 -21.47 -11.60
C THR A 609 35.31 -20.13 -12.26
N LEU A 610 36.32 -19.42 -11.75
CA LEU A 610 36.85 -18.18 -12.31
C LEU A 610 38.32 -18.40 -12.63
N ASN A 611 38.67 -18.75 -13.87
CA ASN A 611 40.05 -19.09 -14.26
C ASN A 611 41.09 -18.09 -13.69
N PRO A 612 42.06 -18.52 -12.86
CA PRO A 612 42.46 -19.90 -12.51
C PRO A 612 41.84 -20.46 -11.22
N ILE A 613 40.99 -19.72 -10.53
CA ILE A 613 40.38 -20.07 -9.25
C ILE A 613 39.21 -21.04 -9.45
N TYR A 614 39.35 -22.24 -8.92
CA TYR A 614 38.25 -23.19 -8.72
C TYR A 614 38.04 -23.37 -7.21
N GLY A 615 36.88 -22.92 -6.72
CA GLY A 615 36.66 -22.85 -5.28
C GLY A 615 35.19 -22.90 -4.89
N LYS A 616 34.96 -23.42 -3.68
CA LYS A 616 33.65 -23.43 -3.04
C LYS A 616 33.52 -22.16 -2.20
N TYR A 617 32.55 -21.32 -2.52
CA TYR A 617 32.31 -20.06 -1.82
C TYR A 617 31.08 -20.17 -0.92
N LYS A 618 31.25 -19.85 0.36
CA LYS A 618 30.15 -19.65 1.29
C LYS A 618 29.70 -18.19 1.20
N PHE A 619 28.40 -17.99 1.04
CA PHE A 619 27.78 -16.68 0.96
C PHE A 619 26.92 -16.48 2.21
N THR A 620 27.23 -15.44 2.99
CA THR A 620 26.46 -15.09 4.19
C THR A 620 25.79 -13.75 3.98
N ARG A 621 24.47 -13.67 4.21
CA ARG A 621 23.73 -12.44 3.98
C ARG A 621 24.08 -11.36 4.99
N ASN A 622 24.24 -10.14 4.49
CA ASN A 622 24.28 -8.93 5.29
C ASN A 622 22.84 -8.38 5.43
N PRO A 623 22.27 -8.34 6.64
CA PRO A 623 20.88 -7.93 6.86
C PRO A 623 20.63 -6.45 6.55
N LYS A 624 21.66 -5.60 6.50
CA LYS A 624 21.52 -4.17 6.19
C LYS A 624 21.42 -3.92 4.69
N THR A 625 22.17 -4.68 3.89
CA THR A 625 22.23 -4.48 2.43
C THR A 625 21.40 -5.51 1.66
N MET A 626 20.99 -6.60 2.33
CA MET A 626 20.38 -7.81 1.76
C MET A 626 21.22 -8.52 0.69
N MET A 627 22.48 -8.12 0.54
CA MET A 627 23.49 -8.75 -0.30
C MET A 627 24.28 -9.79 0.51
N TYR A 628 24.98 -10.68 -0.17
CA TYR A 628 25.77 -11.73 0.48
C TYR A 628 27.26 -11.44 0.36
N ASN A 629 27.96 -11.58 1.47
CA ASN A 629 29.42 -11.51 1.52
C ASN A 629 29.98 -12.89 1.17
N PRO A 630 30.87 -12.98 0.18
CA PRO A 630 31.53 -14.23 -0.19
C PRO A 630 32.71 -14.52 0.75
N GLU A 631 32.86 -15.78 1.11
CA GLU A 631 34.01 -16.32 1.82
C GLU A 631 34.48 -17.57 1.07
N LEU A 632 35.76 -17.59 0.67
CA LEU A 632 36.35 -18.77 0.04
C LEU A 632 36.50 -19.88 1.09
N ALA A 633 35.58 -20.84 1.07
CA ALA A 633 35.53 -21.90 2.07
C ALA A 633 36.54 -23.02 1.76
N GLN A 634 36.81 -23.29 0.48
CA GLN A 634 37.73 -24.34 0.06
C GLN A 634 38.26 -24.08 -1.35
N ILE A 635 39.59 -24.15 -1.53
CA ILE A 635 40.21 -24.26 -2.86
C ILE A 635 40.11 -25.72 -3.30
N VAL A 636 39.53 -25.96 -4.47
CA VAL A 636 39.53 -27.30 -5.05
C VAL A 636 40.70 -27.35 -6.02
N VAL A 637 41.80 -27.95 -5.58
CA VAL A 637 42.96 -28.19 -6.45
C VAL A 637 42.52 -29.20 -7.51
N GLN A 638 42.46 -28.78 -8.78
CA GLN A 638 42.39 -29.74 -9.86
C GLN A 638 43.69 -30.52 -9.85
N ASN A 639 43.65 -31.76 -9.36
CA ASN A 639 44.71 -32.72 -9.65
C ASN A 639 44.69 -32.94 -11.16
N SER A 640 45.55 -32.20 -11.87
CA SER A 640 45.91 -32.52 -13.25
C SER A 640 46.67 -33.85 -13.24
N ARG A 641 45.95 -34.97 -13.13
CA ARG A 641 46.47 -36.23 -13.65
C ARG A 641 46.38 -36.13 -15.17
N SER A 642 47.48 -35.65 -15.73
CA SER A 642 47.97 -36.07 -17.03
C SER A 642 47.83 -37.59 -17.14
N ASN A 643 46.86 -38.05 -17.92
CA ASN A 643 46.97 -39.33 -18.59
C ASN A 643 47.03 -39.03 -20.08
N PHE A 644 48.17 -39.39 -20.65
CA PHE A 644 48.47 -39.52 -22.06
C PHE A 644 47.40 -40.32 -22.81
#